data_AF-A0A7Y2HT77-F1
#
_entry.id   AF-A0A7Y2HT77-F1
#
_cell.length_a   1.000
_cell.length_b   1.000
_cell.length_c   1.000
_cell.angle_alpha   90.00
_cell.angle_beta   90.00
_cell.angle_gamma   90.00
#
_symmetry.space_group_name_H-M   'P 1'
#
loop_
_entity.id
_entity.type
_entity.pdbx_description
1 polymer ?
#
loop_
_entity_poly.entity_id
_entity_poly.type
_entity_poly.pdbx_seq_one_letter_code
_entity_poly.pdbx_strand_id
1 'polypeptide(L)'
;MSKFNYFFKWSWTFLVAVTLTLGLAGCEGDDGAAGANGAAGPAGSDGADGQACWDLNANGVGDPDEDINGDGAFDAADCAGAAANVTPLESCGVCHDDGSFASAPAAHEVFDIASFADFEVAPDATVPTDLTISFSATVDGAPATDATFYRAYFSDGTARTTLTDRFEGDPTAVPPIPPSLFFTNNGDGSYSVRIEGGVAEFGGTNGRYLVILRTGINELEVAAVGDYPDAIPLAGLASNESCVGCHGASGEVGRFSPTNRGGHYSAPMSADACVVCHRPDDPATPDDDEEPSYMRLVRVVHGIHNSHNFPDGEFVTDRDNTYNVTYPTYMTNCNVCHSDDNIVPAAGASALAAANAMPVTGEGCFTCHGSMASWDFAGPPDLTFHLTLPDPETADCQVCHSDGGVAAGKVVVADFHDGLTTGRGGIIFGGVDTSVSEGAKFDWQITGVVDDGTDLAISWTASYDGVGVDPCNATAGAGAPVFHGDGEGNLSMLRNYAQGDDFILGQSTSAPGQALSVNVTTDNTTCASGVATTTIPVDDVTAERGIVALQGKPRVVSVLDPADTMSVRAVTPTYEWLVGSGDAPLMTRRDVVDTGECLKCHVGSLYQHGGNRVDNVEMCNLCHNAASNEKSVRVGLGVDASEAYDGKTGETFEMKTMLHRVHSAATEDSPPYVIYRNRGIYAFAPDTSGLPNWPGTGPQIVYGSEGDAVINHNFHAATYPRALNACTACHTDDFAVIPDQTKVMATTTEAGSDEWGNQLDDTLQGAATTACITCHKDGAAKGHAFQNSWTPQQFPEGRQTIIDAVN
;
A
#
# COMPACT_ATOMS: atom_id res chain seq x y z
N MET A 1 -21.03 35.96 -12.62
CA MET A 1 -20.50 37.28 -12.17
C MET A 1 -20.68 37.40 -10.67
N SER A 2 -19.59 37.67 -9.94
CA SER A 2 -19.52 38.24 -8.58
C SER A 2 -20.20 37.51 -7.41
N LYS A 3 -19.36 36.81 -6.63
CA LYS A 3 -19.26 36.75 -5.15
C LYS A 3 -20.45 37.29 -4.34
N PHE A 4 -20.95 36.51 -3.36
CA PHE A 4 -21.16 36.98 -1.98
C PHE A 4 -21.47 35.83 -1.00
N ASN A 5 -20.64 35.72 0.04
CA ASN A 5 -20.79 34.88 1.24
C ASN A 5 -22.11 35.12 1.96
N TYR A 6 -22.64 34.10 2.66
CA TYR A 6 -23.39 34.32 3.90
C TYR A 6 -23.13 33.25 4.98
N PHE A 7 -23.04 33.79 6.19
CA PHE A 7 -22.61 33.21 7.45
C PHE A 7 -23.61 32.24 8.09
N PHE A 8 -23.01 31.34 8.89
CA PHE A 8 -23.53 30.57 10.02
C PHE A 8 -24.51 31.30 10.95
N LYS A 9 -25.45 30.55 11.53
CA LYS A 9 -26.30 30.94 12.68
C LYS A 9 -26.06 30.02 13.88
N TRP A 10 -25.80 30.68 15.02
CA TRP A 10 -26.30 30.42 16.39
C TRP A 10 -25.81 29.16 17.12
N SER A 11 -25.53 29.13 18.42
CA SER A 11 -25.44 30.08 19.55
C SER A 11 -25.01 29.22 20.76
N TRP A 12 -24.29 29.78 21.74
CA TRP A 12 -24.57 29.69 23.20
C TRP A 12 -23.48 30.42 24.01
N THR A 13 -23.88 30.93 25.17
CA THR A 13 -23.38 32.14 25.82
C THR A 13 -22.81 31.87 27.23
N PHE A 14 -21.94 32.78 27.70
CA PHE A 14 -21.56 33.21 29.08
C PHE A 14 -20.01 33.20 29.23
N LEU A 15 -19.29 34.27 29.62
CA LEU A 15 -19.50 35.27 30.67
C LEU A 15 -18.68 36.56 30.39
N VAL A 16 -19.05 37.65 31.07
CA VAL A 16 -18.74 39.09 30.85
C VAL A 16 -17.45 39.60 31.53
N ALA A 17 -16.71 40.52 30.86
CA ALA A 17 -16.18 41.85 31.34
C ALA A 17 -14.92 42.29 30.51
N VAL A 18 -15.02 43.07 29.41
CA VAL A 18 -15.14 44.55 29.28
C VAL A 18 -13.88 45.33 29.74
N THR A 19 -12.91 45.58 28.84
CA THR A 19 -12.67 46.80 27.98
C THR A 19 -11.82 47.89 28.66
N LEU A 20 -11.06 48.82 28.06
CA LEU A 20 -10.67 49.27 26.69
C LEU A 20 -9.50 50.29 26.96
N THR A 21 -8.31 50.21 26.35
CA THR A 21 -7.77 50.89 25.14
C THR A 21 -7.62 52.43 25.10
N LEU A 22 -6.60 52.84 24.31
CA LEU A 22 -6.37 54.09 23.53
C LEU A 22 -5.48 55.17 24.19
N GLY A 23 -4.45 55.76 23.55
CA GLY A 23 -3.92 55.64 22.18
C GLY A 23 -2.92 56.75 21.84
N LEU A 24 -2.00 56.41 20.91
CA LEU A 24 -1.41 57.21 19.81
C LEU A 24 -0.60 58.51 20.09
N ALA A 25 0.72 58.37 19.91
CA ALA A 25 1.63 59.04 18.96
C ALA A 25 1.48 60.54 18.59
N GLY A 26 2.63 61.24 18.61
CA GLY A 26 3.05 62.08 17.45
C GLY A 26 3.71 63.45 17.71
N CYS A 27 5.04 63.48 17.48
CA CYS A 27 5.90 64.57 16.94
C CYS A 27 6.38 65.78 17.79
N GLU A 28 7.68 65.69 18.11
CA GLU A 28 8.82 66.61 17.87
C GLU A 28 8.82 68.11 18.23
N GLY A 29 9.93 68.52 18.89
CA GLY A 29 10.40 69.90 19.04
C GLY A 29 11.53 70.01 20.07
N ASP A 30 12.76 70.20 19.56
CA ASP A 30 14.08 70.35 20.20
C ASP A 30 14.16 71.37 21.36
N ASP A 31 15.08 71.14 22.31
CA ASP A 31 15.85 72.17 23.04
C ASP A 31 16.83 71.53 24.07
N GLY A 32 18.14 71.67 23.82
CA GLY A 32 19.11 71.91 24.91
C GLY A 32 20.30 70.94 25.04
N ALA A 33 21.51 71.46 24.81
CA ALA A 33 22.78 70.74 24.87
C ALA A 33 23.18 70.19 26.26
N ALA A 34 23.94 69.10 26.23
CA ALA A 34 24.43 68.32 27.36
C ALA A 34 25.38 69.07 28.32
N GLY A 35 25.19 68.85 29.62
CA GLY A 35 26.21 69.12 30.64
C GLY A 35 27.26 68.01 30.67
N ALA A 36 28.53 68.36 30.89
CA ALA A 36 29.63 67.40 30.94
C ALA A 36 29.49 66.43 32.14
N ASN A 37 29.58 65.12 31.88
CA ASN A 37 29.62 64.09 32.92
C ASN A 37 30.93 64.16 33.71
N GLY A 38 30.84 64.00 35.04
CA GLY A 38 32.01 63.93 35.93
C GLY A 38 32.84 62.68 35.69
N ALA A 39 34.13 62.73 36.07
CA ALA A 39 35.08 61.64 35.91
C ALA A 39 34.62 60.35 36.62
N ALA A 40 34.76 59.21 35.94
CA ALA A 40 34.46 57.88 36.48
C ALA A 40 35.37 57.56 37.68
N GLY A 41 34.80 56.93 38.72
CA GLY A 41 35.56 56.42 39.86
C GLY A 41 36.47 55.25 39.45
N PRO A 42 37.53 54.95 40.22
CA PRO A 42 38.40 53.82 39.96
C PRO A 42 37.63 52.50 40.01
N ALA A 43 37.95 51.59 39.09
CA ALA A 43 37.37 50.24 39.03
C ALA A 43 37.66 49.45 40.32
N GLY A 44 36.68 48.66 40.76
CA GLY A 44 36.89 47.68 41.84
C GLY A 44 37.88 46.60 41.42
N SER A 45 38.45 45.89 42.40
CA SER A 45 39.27 44.70 42.11
C SER A 45 38.37 43.61 41.52
N ASP A 46 38.89 42.89 40.53
CA ASP A 46 38.21 41.72 39.97
C ASP A 46 37.99 40.67 41.08
N GLY A 47 36.84 40.00 41.04
CA GLY A 47 36.56 38.87 41.94
C GLY A 47 37.50 37.69 41.63
N ALA A 48 37.69 36.79 42.60
CA ALA A 48 38.42 35.56 42.34
C ALA A 48 37.67 34.71 41.28
N ASP A 49 38.42 34.09 40.37
CA ASP A 49 37.87 33.17 39.37
C ASP A 49 37.11 32.03 40.04
N GLY A 50 36.00 31.60 39.43
CA GLY A 50 35.19 30.49 39.92
C GLY A 50 35.91 29.14 39.80
N GLN A 51 35.52 28.18 40.62
CA GLN A 51 35.98 26.80 40.56
C GLN A 51 35.63 26.20 39.18
N ALA A 52 36.60 25.58 38.50
CA ALA A 52 36.38 24.94 37.21
C ALA A 52 35.48 23.70 37.38
N CYS A 53 34.55 23.48 36.45
CA CYS A 53 33.51 22.45 36.59
C CYS A 53 34.01 21.01 36.42
N TRP A 54 35.18 20.82 35.81
CA TRP A 54 35.87 19.54 35.70
C TRP A 54 36.62 19.17 36.98
N ASP A 55 36.94 20.15 37.84
CA ASP A 55 37.69 19.93 39.09
C ASP A 55 36.73 19.44 40.19
N LEU A 56 36.35 18.17 40.07
CA LEU A 56 35.36 17.50 40.91
C LEU A 56 35.80 17.44 42.38
N ASN A 57 37.11 17.49 42.63
CA ASN A 57 37.69 17.40 43.96
C ASN A 57 38.24 18.73 44.51
N ALA A 58 38.12 19.81 43.73
CA ALA A 58 38.49 21.19 44.06
C ALA A 58 39.98 21.37 44.42
N ASN A 59 40.87 20.62 43.80
CA ASN A 59 42.33 20.70 44.06
C ASN A 59 43.07 21.61 43.06
N GLY A 60 42.43 22.06 41.99
CA GLY A 60 42.95 22.90 40.92
C GLY A 60 43.86 22.17 39.92
N VAL A 61 43.82 20.84 39.86
CA VAL A 61 44.68 19.98 39.05
C VAL A 61 43.81 19.01 38.27
N GLY A 62 44.00 18.93 36.95
CA GLY A 62 43.31 17.93 36.14
C GLY A 62 43.82 16.52 36.46
N ASP A 63 43.04 15.78 37.23
CA ASP A 63 43.31 14.38 37.56
C ASP A 63 42.83 13.46 36.42
N PRO A 64 43.48 12.31 36.13
CA PRO A 64 43.09 11.45 35.00
C PRO A 64 41.62 11.00 34.99
N ASP A 65 40.97 10.98 36.14
CA ASP A 65 39.55 10.61 36.29
C ASP A 65 38.59 11.80 36.04
N GLU A 66 39.14 13.00 35.78
CA GLU A 66 38.43 14.26 35.49
C GLU A 66 38.52 14.67 34.00
N ASP A 67 39.25 13.91 33.17
CA ASP A 67 39.29 14.02 31.70
C ASP A 67 38.22 13.06 31.12
N ILE A 68 36.98 13.54 31.06
CA ILE A 68 35.83 12.69 30.75
C ILE A 68 35.82 12.29 29.27
N ASN A 69 36.33 13.16 28.39
CA ASN A 69 36.36 12.91 26.94
C ASN A 69 37.66 12.23 26.46
N GLY A 70 38.69 12.13 27.31
CA GLY A 70 39.94 11.42 27.06
C GLY A 70 40.89 12.14 26.10
N ASP A 71 40.73 13.44 25.88
CA ASP A 71 41.53 14.22 24.93
C ASP A 71 42.80 14.85 25.55
N GLY A 72 42.98 14.73 26.86
CA GLY A 72 44.11 15.24 27.61
C GLY A 72 44.03 16.74 27.95
N ALA A 73 42.93 17.41 27.63
CA ALA A 73 42.57 18.73 28.11
C ALA A 73 41.55 18.61 29.27
N PHE A 74 41.60 19.58 30.19
CA PHE A 74 40.66 19.67 31.31
C PHE A 74 39.89 20.97 31.15
N ASP A 75 38.77 20.93 30.45
CA ASP A 75 38.00 22.10 30.07
C ASP A 75 36.49 21.91 30.20
N ALA A 76 35.70 22.78 29.56
CA ALA A 76 34.25 22.74 29.66
C ALA A 76 33.65 21.45 29.07
N ALA A 77 34.37 20.74 28.20
CA ALA A 77 33.96 19.45 27.63
C ALA A 77 33.88 18.35 28.69
N ASP A 78 34.70 18.42 29.75
CA ASP A 78 34.74 17.43 30.83
C ASP A 78 33.68 17.66 31.91
N CYS A 79 32.94 18.75 31.81
CA CYS A 79 31.92 19.12 32.80
C CYS A 79 30.59 18.37 32.63
N ALA A 80 30.48 17.51 31.62
CA ALA A 80 29.37 16.58 31.47
C ALA A 80 29.59 15.40 32.41
N GLY A 81 28.86 15.35 33.54
CA GLY A 81 28.87 14.17 34.40
C GLY A 81 28.58 12.90 33.59
N ALA A 82 29.19 11.77 33.96
CA ALA A 82 29.03 10.49 33.26
C ALA A 82 27.57 10.29 32.81
N ALA A 83 27.37 10.14 31.50
CA ALA A 83 26.05 9.92 30.93
C ALA A 83 25.37 8.79 31.73
N ALA A 84 24.10 8.97 32.09
CA ALA A 84 23.34 7.89 32.71
C ALA A 84 23.45 6.67 31.80
N ASN A 85 23.97 5.55 32.31
CA ASN A 85 24.03 4.29 31.56
C ASN A 85 22.61 3.91 31.17
N VAL A 86 22.21 4.23 29.93
CA VAL A 86 20.94 3.78 29.37
C VAL A 86 21.12 2.30 29.06
N THR A 87 20.37 1.45 29.75
CA THR A 87 20.26 0.04 29.34
C THR A 87 19.33 0.00 28.13
N PRO A 88 19.79 -0.39 26.93
CA PRO A 88 18.97 -0.35 25.71
C PRO A 88 17.97 -1.50 25.69
N LEU A 89 17.00 -1.47 26.59
CA LEU A 89 15.90 -2.43 26.69
C LEU A 89 14.57 -1.73 26.45
N GLU A 90 13.68 -2.41 25.74
CA GLU A 90 12.31 -1.98 25.51
C GLU A 90 11.37 -2.73 26.44
N SER A 91 10.50 -2.00 27.15
CA SER A 91 9.48 -2.58 28.03
C SER A 91 8.07 -2.51 27.43
N CYS A 92 7.93 -2.21 26.14
CA CYS A 92 6.65 -2.11 25.45
C CYS A 92 5.81 -3.38 25.62
N GLY A 93 6.42 -4.56 25.45
CA GLY A 93 5.73 -5.86 25.56
C GLY A 93 5.08 -6.10 26.92
N VAL A 94 5.65 -5.58 28.02
CA VAL A 94 5.09 -5.69 29.38
C VAL A 94 3.65 -5.17 29.46
N CYS A 95 3.33 -4.14 28.69
CA CYS A 95 2.01 -3.50 28.71
C CYS A 95 1.16 -3.84 27.48
N HIS A 96 1.81 -4.17 26.35
CA HIS A 96 1.18 -4.25 25.04
C HIS A 96 1.21 -5.62 24.37
N ASP A 97 1.85 -6.63 24.98
CA ASP A 97 1.76 -8.01 24.48
C ASP A 97 0.33 -8.54 24.54
N ASP A 98 0.06 -9.60 23.79
CA ASP A 98 -1.24 -10.25 23.81
C ASP A 98 -1.65 -10.68 25.24
N GLY A 99 -2.92 -10.47 25.57
CA GLY A 99 -3.46 -10.70 26.91
C GLY A 99 -3.03 -9.69 28.00
N SER A 100 -2.19 -8.70 27.69
CA SER A 100 -1.82 -7.61 28.61
C SER A 100 -2.97 -6.63 28.83
N PHE A 101 -2.90 -5.81 29.89
CA PHE A 101 -3.97 -4.85 30.23
C PHE A 101 -4.24 -3.82 29.13
N ALA A 102 -3.24 -3.52 28.29
CA ALA A 102 -3.34 -2.66 27.13
C ALA A 102 -2.83 -3.39 25.87
N SER A 103 -3.25 -4.66 25.68
CA SER A 103 -2.90 -5.51 24.53
C SER A 103 -3.03 -4.74 23.20
N ALA A 104 -1.90 -4.62 22.49
CA ALA A 104 -1.88 -4.02 21.17
C ALA A 104 -2.61 -4.90 20.13
N PRO A 105 -2.46 -6.25 20.11
CA PRO A 105 -3.28 -7.11 19.26
C PRO A 105 -4.78 -6.87 19.43
N ALA A 106 -5.29 -6.82 20.67
CA ALA A 106 -6.70 -6.59 20.94
C ALA A 106 -7.16 -5.17 20.53
N ALA A 107 -6.29 -4.17 20.65
CA ALA A 107 -6.60 -2.80 20.23
C ALA A 107 -6.63 -2.61 18.70
N HIS A 108 -5.98 -3.51 17.95
CA HIS A 108 -5.94 -3.47 16.48
C HIS A 108 -6.88 -4.46 15.81
N GLU A 109 -7.59 -5.29 16.58
CA GLU A 109 -8.57 -6.24 16.06
C GLU A 109 -9.59 -5.54 15.16
N VAL A 110 -9.85 -6.15 14.00
CA VAL A 110 -10.85 -5.67 13.04
C VAL A 110 -12.17 -6.31 13.43
N PHE A 111 -13.13 -5.48 13.81
CA PHE A 111 -14.45 -5.93 14.25
C PHE A 111 -15.51 -5.75 13.16
N ASP A 112 -16.67 -6.35 13.43
CA ASP A 112 -17.87 -6.26 12.61
C ASP A 112 -17.66 -6.76 11.17
N ILE A 113 -16.90 -7.85 11.01
CA ILE A 113 -16.70 -8.54 9.73
C ILE A 113 -17.94 -9.41 9.49
N ALA A 114 -18.79 -9.00 8.54
CA ALA A 114 -20.04 -9.68 8.24
C ALA A 114 -19.88 -10.71 7.13
N SER A 115 -20.64 -11.79 7.21
CA SER A 115 -20.86 -12.69 6.08
C SER A 115 -22.29 -13.24 6.09
N PHE A 116 -22.72 -13.77 4.94
CA PHE A 116 -23.98 -14.52 4.84
C PHE A 116 -23.73 -15.85 4.11
N ALA A 117 -24.61 -16.82 4.34
CA ALA A 117 -24.60 -18.10 3.66
C ALA A 117 -26.03 -18.61 3.45
N ASP A 118 -26.15 -19.77 2.79
CA ASP A 118 -27.42 -20.49 2.58
C ASP A 118 -28.54 -19.63 1.96
N PHE A 119 -28.17 -18.69 1.09
CA PHE A 119 -29.14 -17.83 0.44
C PHE A 119 -29.94 -18.62 -0.59
N GLU A 120 -31.25 -18.72 -0.37
CA GLU A 120 -32.18 -19.42 -1.24
C GLU A 120 -33.45 -18.58 -1.41
N VAL A 121 -33.99 -18.55 -2.63
CA VAL A 121 -35.33 -18.02 -2.90
C VAL A 121 -36.15 -19.12 -3.54
N ALA A 122 -37.33 -19.40 -3.00
CA ALA A 122 -38.22 -20.45 -3.51
C ALA A 122 -39.69 -20.13 -3.23
N PRO A 123 -40.64 -20.78 -3.91
CA PRO A 123 -42.04 -20.75 -3.50
C PRO A 123 -42.19 -21.20 -2.04
N ASP A 124 -42.96 -20.45 -1.25
CA ASP A 124 -43.18 -20.75 0.17
C ASP A 124 -43.79 -22.15 0.33
N ALA A 125 -43.23 -22.94 1.25
CA ALA A 125 -43.62 -24.33 1.45
C ALA A 125 -45.08 -24.49 1.95
N THR A 126 -45.64 -23.47 2.58
CA THR A 126 -46.98 -23.46 3.17
C THR A 126 -48.00 -22.71 2.31
N VAL A 127 -47.58 -21.66 1.62
CA VAL A 127 -48.39 -20.83 0.72
C VAL A 127 -47.68 -20.73 -0.65
N PRO A 128 -47.82 -21.73 -1.54
CA PRO A 128 -47.03 -21.81 -2.77
C PRO A 128 -47.20 -20.67 -3.79
N THR A 129 -48.10 -19.72 -3.53
CA THR A 129 -48.24 -18.48 -4.31
C THR A 129 -47.27 -17.38 -3.86
N ASP A 130 -46.70 -17.51 -2.66
CA ASP A 130 -45.75 -16.58 -2.05
C ASP A 130 -44.32 -17.02 -2.37
N LEU A 131 -43.36 -16.09 -2.34
CA LEU A 131 -41.94 -16.41 -2.36
C LEU A 131 -41.36 -16.29 -0.94
N THR A 132 -40.44 -17.18 -0.60
CA THR A 132 -39.62 -17.10 0.62
C THR A 132 -38.16 -16.98 0.22
N ILE A 133 -37.49 -15.98 0.80
CA ILE A 133 -36.05 -15.81 0.81
C ILE A 133 -35.55 -16.33 2.16
N SER A 134 -34.59 -17.24 2.18
CA SER A 134 -33.93 -17.72 3.41
C SER A 134 -32.42 -17.55 3.31
N PHE A 135 -31.77 -17.25 4.43
CA PHE A 135 -30.32 -17.12 4.51
C PHE A 135 -29.86 -17.18 5.98
N SER A 136 -28.57 -17.42 6.19
CA SER A 136 -27.90 -17.29 7.49
C SER A 136 -26.90 -16.12 7.46
N ALA A 137 -26.67 -15.48 8.60
CA ALA A 137 -25.69 -14.40 8.71
C ALA A 137 -24.80 -14.54 9.95
N THR A 138 -23.53 -14.19 9.79
CA THR A 138 -22.56 -14.14 10.89
C THR A 138 -21.87 -12.78 10.95
N VAL A 139 -21.43 -12.41 12.15
CA VAL A 139 -20.56 -11.27 12.41
C VAL A 139 -19.42 -11.76 13.27
N ASP A 140 -18.18 -11.48 12.84
CA ASP A 140 -16.95 -11.92 13.51
C ASP A 140 -16.94 -13.44 13.76
N GLY A 141 -17.45 -14.20 12.79
CA GLY A 141 -17.56 -15.67 12.84
C GLY A 141 -18.68 -16.21 13.74
N ALA A 142 -19.40 -15.37 14.48
CA ALA A 142 -20.52 -15.78 15.34
C ALA A 142 -21.89 -15.56 14.65
N PRO A 143 -22.89 -16.42 14.89
CA PRO A 143 -24.24 -16.21 14.37
C PRO A 143 -24.81 -14.86 14.82
N ALA A 144 -25.35 -14.09 13.87
CA ALA A 144 -25.77 -12.71 14.11
C ALA A 144 -27.14 -12.60 14.79
N THR A 145 -27.43 -13.36 15.85
CA THR A 145 -28.80 -13.65 16.37
C THR A 145 -29.71 -12.46 16.64
N ASP A 146 -29.16 -11.28 16.90
CA ASP A 146 -29.91 -10.07 17.24
C ASP A 146 -30.16 -9.14 16.03
N ALA A 147 -29.83 -9.56 14.82
CA ALA A 147 -30.01 -8.74 13.64
C ALA A 147 -31.50 -8.48 13.34
N THR A 148 -31.77 -7.26 12.87
CA THR A 148 -33.12 -6.79 12.53
C THR A 148 -33.22 -6.48 11.04
N PHE A 149 -34.39 -6.65 10.46
CA PHE A 149 -34.65 -6.24 9.09
C PHE A 149 -34.44 -4.74 8.91
N TYR A 150 -33.79 -4.34 7.82
CA TYR A 150 -33.60 -2.94 7.48
C TYR A 150 -34.16 -2.57 6.12
N ARG A 151 -33.72 -3.22 5.04
CA ARG A 151 -34.19 -2.93 3.67
C ARG A 151 -34.22 -4.20 2.83
N ALA A 152 -35.05 -4.21 1.79
CA ALA A 152 -35.00 -5.23 0.76
C ALA A 152 -35.31 -4.67 -0.63
N TYR A 153 -34.72 -5.29 -1.64
CA TYR A 153 -34.85 -4.91 -3.05
C TYR A 153 -34.93 -6.14 -3.94
N PHE A 154 -35.61 -5.98 -5.07
CA PHE A 154 -35.56 -6.86 -6.22
C PHE A 154 -35.04 -6.08 -7.42
N SER A 155 -34.23 -6.69 -8.28
CA SER A 155 -33.85 -6.12 -9.58
C SER A 155 -33.83 -7.20 -10.65
N ASP A 156 -34.31 -6.88 -11.85
CA ASP A 156 -34.20 -7.75 -13.03
C ASP A 156 -32.96 -7.44 -13.89
N GLY A 157 -32.06 -6.58 -13.41
CA GLY A 157 -30.88 -6.08 -14.13
C GLY A 157 -31.12 -4.79 -14.91
N THR A 158 -32.38 -4.35 -15.07
CA THR A 158 -32.74 -3.07 -15.70
C THR A 158 -33.57 -2.22 -14.75
N ALA A 159 -34.64 -2.79 -14.19
CA ALA A 159 -35.51 -2.21 -13.18
C ALA A 159 -35.07 -2.56 -11.75
N ARG A 160 -35.37 -1.70 -10.78
CA ARG A 160 -35.26 -2.01 -9.34
C ARG A 160 -36.61 -1.77 -8.67
N THR A 161 -37.11 -2.77 -7.96
CA THR A 161 -38.27 -2.67 -7.09
C THR A 161 -37.84 -2.57 -5.63
N THR A 162 -38.26 -1.52 -4.93
CA THR A 162 -38.11 -1.42 -3.48
C THR A 162 -39.13 -2.33 -2.81
N LEU A 163 -38.65 -3.32 -2.05
CA LEU A 163 -39.50 -4.23 -1.26
C LEU A 163 -39.69 -3.75 0.17
N THR A 164 -38.80 -2.87 0.67
CA THR A 164 -38.86 -2.31 2.03
C THR A 164 -40.22 -1.68 2.36
N ASP A 165 -40.81 -0.94 1.42
CA ASP A 165 -42.10 -0.24 1.62
C ASP A 165 -43.30 -1.20 1.77
N ARG A 166 -43.07 -2.49 1.53
CA ARG A 166 -44.06 -3.57 1.66
C ARG A 166 -43.99 -4.26 3.03
N PHE A 167 -43.03 -3.90 3.88
CA PHE A 167 -42.79 -4.55 5.16
C PHE A 167 -43.91 -4.25 6.18
N GLU A 168 -44.58 -5.29 6.68
CA GLU A 168 -45.70 -5.12 7.62
C GLU A 168 -45.28 -4.64 9.03
N GLY A 169 -43.99 -4.72 9.35
CA GLY A 169 -43.45 -4.26 10.63
C GLY A 169 -43.07 -2.78 10.68
N ASP A 170 -43.20 -2.03 9.56
CA ASP A 170 -42.94 -0.60 9.53
C ASP A 170 -44.15 0.19 10.08
N PRO A 171 -44.04 0.83 11.26
CA PRO A 171 -45.14 1.61 11.84
C PRO A 171 -45.48 2.88 11.06
N THR A 172 -44.67 3.27 10.08
CA THR A 172 -44.88 4.45 9.22
C THR A 172 -45.51 4.12 7.86
N ALA A 173 -45.49 2.85 7.45
CA ALA A 173 -46.12 2.35 6.23
C ALA A 173 -47.61 2.00 6.49
N VAL A 174 -48.49 3.00 6.47
CA VAL A 174 -49.95 2.77 6.56
C VAL A 174 -50.61 3.00 5.21
N PRO A 175 -51.20 1.97 4.56
CA PRO A 175 -51.01 0.52 4.74
C PRO A 175 -49.85 -0.02 3.86
N PRO A 176 -49.29 -1.22 4.14
CA PRO A 176 -48.33 -1.85 3.24
C PRO A 176 -48.94 -1.96 1.84
N ILE A 177 -48.18 -1.53 0.82
CA ILE A 177 -48.62 -1.64 -0.58
C ILE A 177 -48.62 -3.15 -0.90
N PRO A 178 -49.78 -3.76 -1.24
CA PRO A 178 -49.79 -5.17 -1.61
C PRO A 178 -48.88 -5.42 -2.81
N PRO A 179 -48.12 -6.52 -2.81
CA PRO A 179 -48.09 -7.55 -1.78
C PRO A 179 -47.24 -7.23 -0.53
N SER A 180 -47.70 -7.69 0.64
CA SER A 180 -46.97 -7.55 1.91
C SER A 180 -45.69 -8.39 1.98
N LEU A 181 -44.73 -7.89 2.78
CA LEU A 181 -43.46 -8.55 3.11
C LEU A 181 -43.40 -8.85 4.61
N PHE A 182 -43.04 -10.09 4.95
CA PHE A 182 -42.94 -10.60 6.32
C PHE A 182 -41.51 -11.04 6.60
N PHE A 183 -40.89 -10.51 7.66
CA PHE A 183 -39.55 -10.91 8.10
C PHE A 183 -39.63 -11.80 9.35
N THR A 184 -38.81 -12.84 9.40
CA THR A 184 -38.63 -13.72 10.56
C THR A 184 -37.14 -13.84 10.89
N ASN A 185 -36.79 -13.61 12.15
CA ASN A 185 -35.51 -13.98 12.73
C ASN A 185 -35.73 -15.22 13.60
N ASN A 186 -35.02 -16.32 13.30
CA ASN A 186 -35.20 -17.60 13.98
C ASN A 186 -34.45 -17.71 15.32
N GLY A 187 -33.65 -16.71 15.67
CA GLY A 187 -32.89 -16.61 16.92
C GLY A 187 -31.60 -17.44 16.96
N ASP A 188 -31.24 -18.08 15.85
CA ASP A 188 -30.02 -18.89 15.69
C ASP A 188 -29.07 -18.34 14.61
N GLY A 189 -29.34 -17.13 14.11
CA GLY A 189 -28.62 -16.50 13.01
C GLY A 189 -29.15 -16.85 11.62
N SER A 190 -30.25 -17.63 11.53
CA SER A 190 -31.00 -17.82 10.28
C SER A 190 -32.22 -16.89 10.19
N TYR A 191 -32.55 -16.52 8.96
CA TYR A 191 -33.57 -15.52 8.63
C TYR A 191 -34.44 -15.99 7.48
N SER A 192 -35.67 -15.50 7.44
CA SER A 192 -36.51 -15.62 6.26
C SER A 192 -37.34 -14.37 5.98
N VAL A 193 -37.49 -14.04 4.70
CA VAL A 193 -38.37 -12.98 4.20
C VAL A 193 -39.40 -13.61 3.27
N ARG A 194 -40.69 -13.54 3.63
CA ARG A 194 -41.80 -14.02 2.80
C ARG A 194 -42.49 -12.85 2.10
N ILE A 195 -42.67 -12.97 0.79
CA ILE A 195 -43.34 -11.99 -0.08
C ILE A 195 -44.66 -12.58 -0.54
N GLU A 196 -45.77 -12.03 -0.05
CA GLU A 196 -47.12 -12.47 -0.43
C GLU A 196 -47.30 -12.42 -1.96
N GLY A 197 -47.87 -13.44 -2.60
CA GLY A 197 -48.07 -13.43 -4.05
C GLY A 197 -46.81 -13.28 -4.91
N GLY A 198 -45.60 -13.35 -4.32
CA GLY A 198 -44.33 -13.05 -4.98
C GLY A 198 -44.06 -13.95 -6.19
N VAL A 199 -44.63 -15.16 -6.24
CA VAL A 199 -44.46 -16.08 -7.39
C VAL A 199 -45.08 -15.48 -8.65
N ALA A 200 -46.24 -14.82 -8.52
CA ALA A 200 -46.92 -14.22 -9.66
C ALA A 200 -46.26 -12.92 -10.13
N GLU A 201 -45.68 -12.15 -9.21
CA GLU A 201 -45.04 -10.86 -9.53
C GLU A 201 -43.61 -11.03 -10.05
N PHE A 202 -42.81 -11.89 -9.40
CA PHE A 202 -41.37 -11.99 -9.66
C PHE A 202 -40.94 -13.36 -10.18
N GLY A 203 -41.68 -14.43 -9.89
CA GLY A 203 -41.24 -15.81 -10.16
C GLY A 203 -41.15 -16.20 -11.64
N GLY A 204 -41.56 -15.33 -12.57
CA GLY A 204 -41.39 -15.51 -14.00
C GLY A 204 -40.24 -14.71 -14.63
N THR A 205 -39.53 -13.90 -13.83
CA THR A 205 -38.48 -12.97 -14.30
C THR A 205 -37.19 -13.24 -13.56
N ASN A 206 -36.11 -13.54 -14.30
CA ASN A 206 -34.77 -13.66 -13.72
C ASN A 206 -34.42 -12.40 -12.95
N GLY A 207 -34.09 -12.54 -11.68
CA GLY A 207 -33.94 -11.39 -10.81
C GLY A 207 -33.08 -11.65 -9.61
N ARG A 208 -32.51 -10.56 -9.09
CA ARG A 208 -31.65 -10.51 -7.94
C ARG A 208 -32.39 -9.94 -6.75
N TYR A 209 -32.34 -10.65 -5.64
CA TYR A 209 -32.88 -10.25 -4.36
C TYR A 209 -31.75 -9.80 -3.44
N LEU A 210 -31.93 -8.64 -2.82
CA LEU A 210 -31.02 -8.10 -1.82
C LEU A 210 -31.80 -7.84 -0.55
N VAL A 211 -31.38 -8.46 0.56
CA VAL A 211 -31.92 -8.24 1.89
C VAL A 211 -30.81 -7.69 2.78
N ILE A 212 -31.07 -6.54 3.40
CA ILE A 212 -30.13 -5.87 4.29
C ILE A 212 -30.66 -5.97 5.72
N LEU A 213 -29.85 -6.54 6.61
CA LEU A 213 -30.09 -6.57 8.05
C LEU A 213 -29.25 -5.51 8.76
N ARG A 214 -29.68 -5.08 9.94
CA ARG A 214 -28.90 -4.23 10.85
C ARG A 214 -28.63 -4.92 12.17
N THR A 215 -27.39 -4.86 12.64
CA THR A 215 -26.96 -5.51 13.89
C THR A 215 -25.87 -4.72 14.62
N GLY A 216 -25.68 -5.01 15.91
CA GLY A 216 -24.62 -4.46 16.74
C GLY A 216 -24.77 -2.96 17.07
N ILE A 217 -23.84 -2.46 17.89
CA ILE A 217 -23.82 -1.07 18.37
C ILE A 217 -23.44 -0.06 17.28
N ASN A 218 -22.77 -0.54 16.23
CA ASN A 218 -22.30 0.26 15.10
C ASN A 218 -23.32 0.29 13.96
N GLU A 219 -24.53 -0.24 14.17
CA GLU A 219 -25.58 -0.41 13.15
C GLU A 219 -25.04 -1.04 11.85
N LEU A 220 -24.26 -2.12 11.98
CA LEU A 220 -23.69 -2.86 10.85
C LEU A 220 -24.79 -3.29 9.89
N GLU A 221 -24.65 -2.93 8.60
CA GLU A 221 -25.56 -3.35 7.54
C GLU A 221 -25.05 -4.64 6.86
N VAL A 222 -25.71 -5.77 7.14
CA VAL A 222 -25.38 -7.07 6.56
C VAL A 222 -26.20 -7.29 5.29
N ALA A 223 -25.56 -7.29 4.13
CA ALA A 223 -26.17 -7.43 2.81
C ALA A 223 -26.14 -8.89 2.33
N ALA A 224 -27.29 -9.56 2.37
CA ALA A 224 -27.48 -10.90 1.81
C ALA A 224 -28.08 -10.79 0.40
N VAL A 225 -27.45 -11.45 -0.57
CA VAL A 225 -27.82 -11.34 -1.99
C VAL A 225 -27.88 -12.71 -2.67
N GLY A 226 -28.82 -12.88 -3.59
CA GLY A 226 -28.90 -14.05 -4.46
C GLY A 226 -29.99 -13.91 -5.51
N ASP A 227 -30.06 -14.89 -6.41
CA ASP A 227 -30.85 -14.80 -7.64
C ASP A 227 -31.99 -15.82 -7.68
N TYR A 228 -33.12 -15.46 -8.32
CA TYR A 228 -34.24 -16.35 -8.62
C TYR A 228 -35.15 -15.79 -9.72
N PRO A 229 -35.73 -16.65 -10.60
CA PRO A 229 -35.44 -18.09 -10.73
C PRO A 229 -34.03 -18.38 -11.25
N ASP A 230 -33.44 -17.46 -12.00
CA ASP A 230 -32.06 -17.49 -12.47
C ASP A 230 -31.41 -16.09 -12.29
N ALA A 231 -30.09 -16.01 -12.48
CA ALA A 231 -29.32 -14.78 -12.40
C ALA A 231 -29.77 -13.69 -13.39
N ILE A 232 -29.64 -12.43 -12.96
CA ILE A 232 -29.88 -11.26 -13.81
C ILE A 232 -28.95 -11.26 -15.04
N PRO A 233 -29.36 -10.62 -16.14
CA PRO A 233 -28.45 -10.39 -17.27
C PRO A 233 -27.16 -9.71 -16.79
N LEU A 234 -26.01 -10.20 -17.27
CA LEU A 234 -24.68 -9.70 -16.92
C LEU A 234 -24.25 -9.91 -15.45
N ALA A 235 -24.92 -10.79 -14.69
CA ALA A 235 -24.41 -11.23 -13.39
C ALA A 235 -23.04 -11.91 -13.53
N GLY A 236 -22.19 -11.71 -12.52
CA GLY A 236 -20.90 -12.38 -12.40
C GLY A 236 -19.80 -11.84 -13.33
N LEU A 237 -19.92 -10.61 -13.85
CA LEU A 237 -18.88 -10.01 -14.68
C LEU A 237 -17.64 -9.55 -13.90
N ALA A 238 -17.70 -9.43 -12.57
CA ALA A 238 -16.56 -9.08 -11.73
C ALA A 238 -16.53 -9.98 -10.49
N SER A 239 -15.32 -10.37 -10.07
CA SER A 239 -15.06 -11.24 -8.93
C SER A 239 -15.21 -10.51 -7.59
N ASN A 240 -16.06 -11.01 -6.70
CA ASN A 240 -16.19 -10.46 -5.34
C ASN A 240 -14.87 -10.67 -4.57
N GLU A 241 -14.24 -11.83 -4.73
CA GLU A 241 -12.96 -12.18 -4.09
C GLU A 241 -11.83 -11.27 -4.56
N SER A 242 -11.84 -10.84 -5.83
CA SER A 242 -10.90 -9.85 -6.34
C SER A 242 -11.04 -8.51 -5.61
N CYS A 243 -12.27 -8.06 -5.36
CA CYS A 243 -12.51 -6.85 -4.57
C CYS A 243 -12.05 -7.03 -3.11
N VAL A 244 -12.41 -8.16 -2.50
CA VAL A 244 -12.06 -8.51 -1.11
C VAL A 244 -10.55 -8.57 -0.91
N GLY A 245 -9.79 -9.05 -1.90
CA GLY A 245 -8.33 -9.11 -1.85
C GLY A 245 -7.68 -7.75 -1.55
N CYS A 246 -8.26 -6.65 -2.03
CA CYS A 246 -7.77 -5.29 -1.79
C CYS A 246 -8.49 -4.57 -0.65
N HIS A 247 -9.82 -4.69 -0.58
CA HIS A 247 -10.68 -3.88 0.29
C HIS A 247 -11.05 -4.57 1.61
N GLY A 248 -10.71 -5.85 1.76
CA GLY A 248 -11.13 -6.71 2.86
C GLY A 248 -12.56 -7.22 2.73
N ALA A 249 -12.92 -8.15 3.63
CA ALA A 249 -14.15 -8.94 3.53
C ALA A 249 -15.43 -8.10 3.70
N SER A 250 -15.36 -6.96 4.38
CA SER A 250 -16.52 -6.08 4.63
C SER A 250 -16.26 -4.62 4.24
N GLY A 251 -15.27 -4.36 3.38
CA GLY A 251 -14.99 -3.02 2.87
C GLY A 251 -14.60 -2.03 3.97
N GLU A 252 -13.69 -2.44 4.84
CA GLU A 252 -13.51 -1.84 6.17
C GLU A 252 -13.28 -0.31 6.15
N VAL A 253 -12.53 0.23 5.18
CA VAL A 253 -12.28 1.70 5.08
C VAL A 253 -13.55 2.50 4.80
N GLY A 254 -14.38 1.99 3.88
CA GLY A 254 -15.58 2.68 3.44
C GLY A 254 -16.61 2.85 4.55
N ARG A 255 -16.56 1.96 5.54
CA ARG A 255 -17.47 1.91 6.68
C ARG A 255 -17.02 2.74 7.88
N PHE A 256 -15.72 2.84 8.15
CA PHE A 256 -15.19 3.60 9.29
C PHE A 256 -14.95 5.08 9.00
N SER A 257 -15.14 5.54 7.76
CA SER A 257 -15.06 6.95 7.41
C SER A 257 -16.08 7.80 8.22
N PRO A 258 -15.65 8.85 8.95
CA PRO A 258 -16.54 9.73 9.71
C PRO A 258 -17.59 10.43 8.84
N THR A 259 -17.29 10.65 7.55
CA THR A 259 -18.19 11.28 6.58
C THR A 259 -19.14 10.30 5.90
N ASN A 260 -18.94 8.99 6.11
CA ASN A 260 -19.67 7.92 5.42
C ASN A 260 -20.28 6.89 6.39
N ARG A 261 -20.49 7.27 7.66
CA ARG A 261 -21.21 6.46 8.66
C ARG A 261 -22.65 6.22 8.20
N GLY A 262 -22.91 5.10 7.52
CA GLY A 262 -24.26 4.65 7.18
C GLY A 262 -24.54 4.13 5.76
N GLY A 263 -23.73 3.21 5.23
CA GLY A 263 -24.29 2.16 4.35
C GLY A 263 -24.21 2.35 2.83
N HIS A 264 -23.06 2.76 2.28
CA HIS A 264 -22.80 2.61 0.82
C HIS A 264 -21.79 1.50 0.47
N TYR A 265 -21.01 1.02 1.44
CA TYR A 265 -20.21 -0.20 1.29
C TYR A 265 -21.00 -1.38 1.85
N SER A 266 -21.07 -2.47 1.09
CA SER A 266 -21.72 -3.70 1.53
C SER A 266 -20.84 -4.47 2.51
N ALA A 267 -21.47 -5.08 3.52
CA ALA A 267 -20.85 -6.10 4.35
C ALA A 267 -21.65 -7.41 4.19
N PRO A 268 -21.08 -8.48 3.61
CA PRO A 268 -19.74 -8.55 3.03
C PRO A 268 -19.59 -7.69 1.76
N MET A 269 -18.35 -7.38 1.40
CA MET A 269 -17.98 -6.72 0.15
C MET A 269 -18.45 -7.57 -1.03
N SER A 270 -19.24 -6.97 -1.92
CA SER A 270 -19.82 -7.69 -3.06
C SER A 270 -20.21 -6.74 -4.19
N ALA A 271 -19.70 -7.00 -5.39
CA ALA A 271 -20.16 -6.38 -6.63
C ALA A 271 -21.62 -6.78 -6.93
N ASP A 272 -22.02 -8.00 -6.55
CA ASP A 272 -23.37 -8.51 -6.77
C ASP A 272 -24.45 -7.73 -6.02
N ALA A 273 -24.15 -7.28 -4.79
CA ALA A 273 -25.04 -6.41 -4.05
C ALA A 273 -25.14 -5.01 -4.69
N CYS A 274 -24.03 -4.49 -5.22
CA CYS A 274 -23.94 -3.13 -5.79
C CYS A 274 -24.78 -2.98 -7.06
N VAL A 275 -24.79 -3.98 -7.95
CA VAL A 275 -25.53 -3.91 -9.24
C VAL A 275 -27.05 -3.80 -9.06
N VAL A 276 -27.59 -4.14 -7.89
CA VAL A 276 -29.03 -3.94 -7.57
C VAL A 276 -29.40 -2.46 -7.59
N CYS A 277 -28.46 -1.58 -7.25
CA CYS A 277 -28.65 -0.13 -7.25
C CYS A 277 -27.93 0.56 -8.42
N HIS A 278 -26.73 0.10 -8.77
CA HIS A 278 -25.86 0.67 -9.81
C HIS A 278 -26.13 0.03 -11.19
N ARG A 279 -27.36 0.18 -11.65
CA ARG A 279 -27.93 -0.44 -12.86
C ARG A 279 -27.89 0.48 -14.08
N PRO A 280 -28.00 -0.07 -15.31
CA PRO A 280 -28.26 0.73 -16.52
C PRO A 280 -29.60 1.46 -16.46
N ASP A 281 -29.73 2.52 -17.26
CA ASP A 281 -30.98 3.28 -17.38
C ASP A 281 -32.08 2.43 -18.04
N ASP A 282 -33.34 2.68 -17.66
CA ASP A 282 -34.49 2.01 -18.27
C ASP A 282 -34.94 2.80 -19.51
N PRO A 283 -34.69 2.31 -20.74
CA PRO A 283 -35.05 3.03 -21.95
C PRO A 283 -36.56 3.21 -22.13
N ALA A 284 -37.41 2.51 -21.36
CA ALA A 284 -38.86 2.61 -21.42
C ALA A 284 -39.46 3.67 -20.50
N THR A 285 -38.71 4.17 -19.50
CA THR A 285 -39.18 5.20 -18.57
C THR A 285 -38.17 6.33 -18.45
N PRO A 286 -37.88 7.09 -19.53
CA PRO A 286 -36.95 8.21 -19.48
C PRO A 286 -37.48 9.29 -18.53
N ASP A 287 -37.17 9.16 -17.24
CA ASP A 287 -37.36 10.22 -16.27
C ASP A 287 -36.28 11.27 -16.56
N ASP A 288 -36.62 12.55 -16.45
CA ASP A 288 -35.79 13.69 -16.89
C ASP A 288 -34.42 13.80 -16.15
N ASP A 289 -34.10 12.86 -15.25
CA ASP A 289 -32.92 12.77 -14.38
C ASP A 289 -32.27 11.35 -14.36
N GLU A 290 -32.46 10.48 -15.38
CA GLU A 290 -31.96 9.09 -15.43
C GLU A 290 -30.55 8.90 -16.02
N GLU A 291 -29.50 9.28 -15.30
CA GLU A 291 -28.71 8.18 -14.73
C GLU A 291 -29.30 8.05 -13.32
N PRO A 292 -29.56 6.87 -12.72
CA PRO A 292 -29.75 6.88 -11.27
C PRO A 292 -28.56 7.68 -10.74
N SER A 293 -28.77 8.73 -9.94
CA SER A 293 -27.68 9.57 -9.42
C SER A 293 -26.48 8.81 -8.77
N TYR A 294 -26.57 7.49 -8.69
CA TYR A 294 -25.57 6.52 -8.29
C TYR A 294 -24.65 6.01 -9.42
N MET A 295 -24.92 6.29 -10.70
CA MET A 295 -24.20 5.82 -11.90
C MET A 295 -24.21 4.29 -12.08
N ARG A 296 -24.01 3.81 -13.32
CA ARG A 296 -23.79 2.37 -13.58
C ARG A 296 -22.54 1.87 -12.86
N LEU A 297 -22.56 0.62 -12.37
CA LEU A 297 -21.44 0.07 -11.57
C LEU A 297 -20.10 0.13 -12.34
N VAL A 298 -20.13 -0.21 -13.63
CA VAL A 298 -18.96 -0.17 -14.50
C VAL A 298 -18.36 1.23 -14.63
N ARG A 299 -19.20 2.28 -14.71
CA ARG A 299 -18.76 3.68 -14.84
C ARG A 299 -18.10 4.16 -13.55
N VAL A 300 -18.73 3.90 -12.40
CA VAL A 300 -18.19 4.33 -11.10
C VAL A 300 -16.94 3.54 -10.71
N VAL A 301 -16.91 2.22 -10.89
CA VAL A 301 -15.75 1.39 -10.52
C VAL A 301 -14.55 1.72 -11.41
N HIS A 302 -14.71 1.72 -12.73
CA HIS A 302 -13.60 2.08 -13.62
C HIS A 302 -13.13 3.51 -13.41
N GLY A 303 -14.07 4.46 -13.29
CA GLY A 303 -13.78 5.88 -13.09
C GLY A 303 -12.97 6.13 -11.82
N ILE A 304 -13.38 5.56 -10.68
CA ILE A 304 -12.65 5.70 -9.42
C ILE A 304 -11.24 5.12 -9.55
N HIS A 305 -11.11 3.87 -10.01
CA HIS A 305 -9.81 3.19 -10.00
C HIS A 305 -8.84 3.73 -11.05
N ASN A 306 -9.34 4.28 -12.16
CA ASN A 306 -8.49 4.91 -13.18
C ASN A 306 -8.43 6.44 -13.10
N SER A 307 -9.04 7.05 -12.07
CA SER A 307 -9.22 8.51 -11.95
C SER A 307 -7.94 9.32 -12.17
N HIS A 308 -6.79 8.87 -11.66
CA HIS A 308 -5.51 9.55 -11.87
C HIS A 308 -5.08 9.67 -13.34
N ASN A 309 -5.54 8.74 -14.20
CA ASN A 309 -5.21 8.71 -15.63
C ASN A 309 -6.26 9.42 -16.51
N PHE A 310 -7.30 10.01 -15.92
CA PHE A 310 -8.23 10.86 -16.66
C PHE A 310 -7.51 12.14 -17.13
N PRO A 311 -8.01 12.84 -18.17
CA PRO A 311 -7.35 14.03 -18.71
C PRO A 311 -7.11 15.13 -17.66
N ASP A 312 -8.05 15.29 -16.72
CA ASP A 312 -7.98 16.28 -15.64
C ASP A 312 -7.29 15.71 -14.37
N GLY A 313 -6.86 14.44 -14.38
CA GLY A 313 -6.26 13.75 -13.25
C GLY A 313 -7.26 13.37 -12.14
N GLU A 314 -8.55 13.46 -12.41
CA GLU A 314 -9.63 13.14 -11.50
C GLU A 314 -10.87 12.57 -12.20
N PHE A 315 -11.69 11.84 -11.45
CA PHE A 315 -13.00 11.38 -11.86
C PHE A 315 -14.07 12.04 -10.99
N VAL A 316 -15.08 12.65 -11.62
CA VAL A 316 -16.20 13.29 -10.94
C VAL A 316 -17.46 12.50 -11.21
N THR A 317 -18.13 12.06 -10.13
CA THR A 317 -19.43 11.38 -10.23
C THR A 317 -20.55 12.37 -10.52
N ASP A 318 -21.70 11.87 -10.96
CA ASP A 318 -22.92 12.66 -11.20
C ASP A 318 -23.49 13.33 -9.91
N ARG A 319 -22.93 12.99 -8.73
CA ARG A 319 -23.22 13.62 -7.43
C ARG A 319 -22.13 14.59 -6.97
N ASP A 320 -21.27 15.04 -7.88
CA ASP A 320 -20.17 15.97 -7.62
C ASP A 320 -19.12 15.44 -6.62
N ASN A 321 -19.05 14.12 -6.39
CA ASN A 321 -17.91 13.53 -5.66
C ASN A 321 -16.71 13.40 -6.59
N THR A 322 -15.57 13.94 -6.17
CA THR A 322 -14.31 13.89 -6.90
C THR A 322 -13.38 12.82 -6.33
N TYR A 323 -12.80 12.01 -7.22
CA TYR A 323 -11.82 10.98 -6.90
C TYR A 323 -10.52 11.24 -7.64
N ASN A 324 -9.39 11.10 -6.94
CA ASN A 324 -8.04 11.09 -7.50
C ASN A 324 -7.25 9.98 -6.81
N VAL A 325 -7.36 8.77 -7.34
CA VAL A 325 -6.82 7.54 -6.77
C VAL A 325 -5.73 7.01 -7.71
N THR A 326 -4.58 6.66 -7.13
CA THR A 326 -3.56 5.89 -7.83
C THR A 326 -3.79 4.40 -7.62
N TYR A 327 -4.05 3.67 -8.69
CA TYR A 327 -4.28 2.22 -8.64
C TYR A 327 -2.97 1.47 -8.32
N PRO A 328 -2.98 0.46 -7.42
CA PRO A 328 -1.77 -0.26 -7.02
C PRO A 328 -1.17 -1.17 -8.11
N THR A 329 -1.89 -1.42 -9.21
CA THR A 329 -1.45 -2.22 -10.35
C THR A 329 -1.77 -1.54 -11.70
N TYR A 330 -1.81 -2.29 -12.80
CA TYR A 330 -2.06 -1.82 -14.16
C TYR A 330 -3.53 -1.94 -14.50
N MET A 331 -4.15 -0.82 -14.88
CA MET A 331 -5.57 -0.80 -15.25
C MET A 331 -5.87 -1.66 -16.50
N THR A 332 -4.86 -1.90 -17.32
CA THR A 332 -4.95 -2.76 -18.50
C THR A 332 -4.89 -4.26 -18.17
N ASN A 333 -4.60 -4.66 -16.92
CA ASN A 333 -4.69 -6.04 -16.46
C ASN A 333 -6.11 -6.33 -15.94
N CYS A 334 -7.05 -6.53 -16.87
CA CYS A 334 -8.48 -6.72 -16.59
C CYS A 334 -8.76 -7.87 -15.63
N ASN A 335 -7.96 -8.95 -15.69
CA ASN A 335 -8.11 -10.15 -14.86
C ASN A 335 -7.97 -9.89 -13.36
N VAL A 336 -7.44 -8.73 -12.95
CA VAL A 336 -7.41 -8.37 -11.53
C VAL A 336 -8.83 -8.30 -10.96
N CYS A 337 -9.81 -7.77 -11.71
CA CYS A 337 -11.21 -7.68 -11.29
C CYS A 337 -12.12 -8.66 -12.04
N HIS A 338 -11.86 -8.87 -13.33
CA HIS A 338 -12.61 -9.77 -14.20
C HIS A 338 -11.95 -11.16 -14.19
N SER A 339 -11.99 -11.85 -13.05
CA SER A 339 -11.42 -13.20 -12.88
C SER A 339 -12.49 -14.29 -12.98
N ASP A 340 -12.08 -15.42 -13.54
CA ASP A 340 -12.89 -16.64 -13.70
C ASP A 340 -12.68 -17.65 -12.56
N ASP A 341 -11.80 -17.34 -11.60
CA ASP A 341 -11.36 -18.30 -10.57
C ASP A 341 -12.49 -18.69 -9.61
N ASN A 342 -13.44 -17.78 -9.34
CA ASN A 342 -14.50 -17.96 -8.34
C ASN A 342 -15.91 -17.63 -8.85
N ILE A 343 -16.09 -17.26 -10.12
CA ILE A 343 -17.39 -16.85 -10.67
C ILE A 343 -17.59 -17.42 -12.08
N VAL A 344 -18.83 -17.86 -12.37
CA VAL A 344 -19.30 -18.15 -13.73
C VAL A 344 -20.35 -17.12 -14.11
N PRO A 345 -20.10 -16.23 -15.10
CA PRO A 345 -21.08 -15.23 -15.48
C PRO A 345 -22.34 -15.84 -16.08
N ALA A 346 -23.48 -15.17 -15.86
CA ALA A 346 -24.76 -15.55 -16.45
C ALA A 346 -24.77 -15.42 -17.99
N ALA A 347 -23.84 -14.66 -18.56
CA ALA A 347 -23.72 -14.44 -20.01
C ALA A 347 -23.25 -15.67 -20.81
N GLY A 348 -22.91 -16.78 -20.16
CA GLY A 348 -22.44 -18.01 -20.82
C GLY A 348 -21.02 -17.93 -21.40
N ALA A 349 -20.35 -16.80 -21.20
CA ALA A 349 -18.91 -16.60 -21.39
C ALA A 349 -18.27 -16.29 -20.03
N SER A 350 -16.96 -16.42 -19.94
CA SER A 350 -16.20 -16.09 -18.73
C SER A 350 -16.16 -14.58 -18.47
N ALA A 351 -15.90 -14.15 -17.23
CA ALA A 351 -15.92 -12.74 -16.84
C ALA A 351 -14.86 -11.95 -17.62
N LEU A 352 -13.65 -12.53 -17.71
CA LEU A 352 -12.56 -11.99 -18.48
C LEU A 352 -12.88 -11.94 -19.98
N ALA A 353 -13.46 -13.01 -20.53
CA ALA A 353 -13.84 -13.06 -21.94
C ALA A 353 -14.89 -11.99 -22.28
N ALA A 354 -15.87 -11.76 -21.40
CA ALA A 354 -16.88 -10.73 -21.56
C ALA A 354 -16.27 -9.32 -21.50
N ALA A 355 -15.34 -9.07 -20.55
CA ALA A 355 -14.62 -7.79 -20.46
C ALA A 355 -13.81 -7.51 -21.73
N ASN A 356 -13.04 -8.50 -22.21
CA ASN A 356 -12.24 -8.38 -23.44
C ASN A 356 -13.08 -8.18 -24.70
N ALA A 357 -14.30 -8.72 -24.72
CA ALA A 357 -15.24 -8.60 -25.83
C ALA A 357 -16.05 -7.29 -25.80
N MET A 358 -15.80 -6.38 -24.85
CA MET A 358 -16.49 -5.09 -24.78
C MET A 358 -16.33 -4.33 -26.12
N PRO A 359 -17.43 -4.03 -26.83
CA PRO A 359 -17.37 -3.30 -28.09
C PRO A 359 -16.88 -1.87 -27.92
N VAL A 360 -16.25 -1.32 -28.96
CA VAL A 360 -15.87 0.10 -28.98
C VAL A 360 -17.12 0.97 -29.00
N THR A 361 -17.38 1.64 -27.88
CA THR A 361 -18.50 2.56 -27.67
C THR A 361 -18.03 3.71 -26.77
N GLY A 362 -18.64 4.90 -26.91
CA GLY A 362 -18.37 6.02 -25.99
C GLY A 362 -18.69 5.63 -24.54
N GLU A 363 -19.89 5.06 -24.33
CA GLU A 363 -20.36 4.58 -23.02
C GLU A 363 -19.38 3.61 -22.35
N GLY A 364 -18.81 2.64 -23.09
CA GLY A 364 -17.86 1.67 -22.53
C GLY A 364 -16.46 2.24 -22.31
N CYS A 365 -15.88 2.86 -23.34
CA CYS A 365 -14.48 3.32 -23.28
C CYS A 365 -14.29 4.47 -22.29
N PHE A 366 -15.25 5.39 -22.17
CA PHE A 366 -15.10 6.55 -21.30
C PHE A 366 -15.26 6.24 -19.82
N THR A 367 -15.68 5.02 -19.45
CA THR A 367 -15.63 4.57 -18.06
C THR A 367 -14.21 4.60 -17.49
N CYS A 368 -13.18 4.31 -18.30
CA CYS A 368 -11.77 4.43 -17.92
C CYS A 368 -11.13 5.71 -18.47
N HIS A 369 -11.51 6.14 -19.66
CA HIS A 369 -10.79 7.20 -20.37
C HIS A 369 -11.41 8.59 -20.19
N GLY A 370 -12.64 8.71 -19.69
CA GLY A 370 -13.33 9.99 -19.48
C GLY A 370 -13.73 10.74 -20.74
N SER A 371 -12.86 10.86 -21.74
CA SER A 371 -13.15 11.52 -23.01
C SER A 371 -12.13 11.15 -24.09
N MET A 372 -12.36 11.66 -25.32
CA MET A 372 -11.40 11.55 -26.43
C MET A 372 -10.04 12.22 -26.15
N ALA A 373 -9.93 13.11 -25.15
CA ALA A 373 -8.66 13.77 -24.81
C ALA A 373 -7.64 12.81 -24.17
N SER A 374 -8.06 11.61 -23.75
CA SER A 374 -7.18 10.61 -23.15
C SER A 374 -6.26 9.89 -24.12
N TRP A 375 -6.47 10.06 -25.43
CA TRP A 375 -5.63 9.43 -26.45
C TRP A 375 -4.93 10.47 -27.29
N ASP A 376 -3.69 10.16 -27.66
CA ASP A 376 -2.98 10.91 -28.68
C ASP A 376 -3.35 10.41 -30.07
N PHE A 377 -4.12 11.22 -30.78
CA PHE A 377 -4.50 10.95 -32.18
C PHE A 377 -3.55 11.61 -33.20
N ALA A 378 -2.56 12.36 -32.73
CA ALA A 378 -1.58 13.02 -33.57
C ALA A 378 -0.43 12.04 -33.89
N GLY A 379 -0.44 11.47 -35.09
CA GLY A 379 0.62 10.57 -35.53
C GLY A 379 0.44 10.16 -36.97
N PRO A 380 1.31 9.30 -37.53
CA PRO A 380 1.01 8.57 -38.75
C PRO A 380 0.34 7.22 -38.42
N PRO A 381 -0.90 6.95 -38.87
CA PRO A 381 -1.79 7.85 -39.60
C PRO A 381 -2.41 8.92 -38.70
N ASP A 382 -2.74 10.07 -39.27
CA ASP A 382 -3.37 11.17 -38.53
C ASP A 382 -4.84 10.79 -38.29
N LEU A 383 -5.19 10.61 -37.01
CA LEU A 383 -6.52 10.19 -36.57
C LEU A 383 -7.24 11.32 -35.82
N THR A 384 -6.76 12.57 -35.92
CA THR A 384 -7.31 13.73 -35.19
C THR A 384 -8.76 14.05 -35.51
N PHE A 385 -9.36 13.45 -36.56
CA PHE A 385 -10.80 13.55 -36.81
C PHE A 385 -11.64 13.07 -35.61
N HIS A 386 -11.13 12.14 -34.80
CA HIS A 386 -11.74 11.72 -33.54
C HIS A 386 -12.01 12.87 -32.57
N LEU A 387 -11.12 13.87 -32.53
CA LEU A 387 -11.24 15.06 -31.68
C LEU A 387 -12.30 16.05 -32.18
N THR A 388 -12.85 15.81 -33.38
CA THR A 388 -13.86 16.68 -34.02
C THR A 388 -15.24 16.04 -34.07
N LEU A 389 -15.40 14.82 -33.53
CA LEU A 389 -16.69 14.15 -33.44
C LEU A 389 -17.63 14.97 -32.54
N PRO A 390 -18.83 15.34 -33.03
CA PRO A 390 -19.83 15.96 -32.17
C PRO A 390 -20.33 14.92 -31.15
N ASP A 391 -20.39 15.33 -29.88
CA ASP A 391 -20.93 14.55 -28.76
C ASP A 391 -20.42 13.09 -28.70
N PRO A 392 -19.09 12.88 -28.53
CA PRO A 392 -18.45 11.58 -28.68
C PRO A 392 -18.96 10.51 -27.69
N GLU A 393 -19.61 10.91 -26.59
CA GLU A 393 -20.23 10.00 -25.62
C GLU A 393 -21.42 9.23 -26.21
N THR A 394 -22.17 9.88 -27.09
CA THR A 394 -23.38 9.33 -27.73
C THR A 394 -23.18 8.94 -29.19
N ALA A 395 -21.98 9.20 -29.72
CA ALA A 395 -21.64 8.85 -31.10
C ALA A 395 -21.61 7.33 -31.30
N ASP A 396 -22.16 6.86 -32.42
CA ASP A 396 -22.09 5.46 -32.80
C ASP A 396 -20.70 5.13 -33.38
N CYS A 397 -19.78 4.74 -32.48
CA CYS A 397 -18.43 4.35 -32.85
C CYS A 397 -18.40 3.11 -33.76
N GLN A 398 -19.41 2.25 -33.68
CA GLN A 398 -19.46 0.97 -34.39
C GLN A 398 -19.68 1.15 -35.90
N VAL A 399 -20.07 2.34 -36.35
CA VAL A 399 -20.06 2.70 -37.79
C VAL A 399 -18.67 2.49 -38.39
N CYS A 400 -17.61 2.77 -37.64
CA CYS A 400 -16.23 2.56 -38.05
C CYS A 400 -15.63 1.29 -37.44
N HIS A 401 -15.89 1.06 -36.16
CA HIS A 401 -15.34 -0.02 -35.33
C HIS A 401 -16.27 -1.24 -35.31
N SER A 402 -16.51 -1.82 -36.48
CA SER A 402 -17.29 -3.06 -36.64
C SER A 402 -16.65 -3.99 -37.66
N ASP A 403 -17.10 -5.24 -37.66
CA ASP A 403 -16.70 -6.22 -38.66
C ASP A 403 -17.06 -5.73 -40.08
N GLY A 404 -16.03 -5.43 -40.87
CA GLY A 404 -16.18 -4.87 -42.22
C GLY A 404 -16.26 -3.35 -42.28
N GLY A 405 -16.21 -2.65 -41.13
CA GLY A 405 -16.01 -1.22 -41.04
C GLY A 405 -14.58 -0.78 -41.42
N VAL A 406 -14.36 0.53 -41.50
CA VAL A 406 -13.03 1.08 -41.85
C VAL A 406 -11.96 0.79 -40.79
N ALA A 407 -12.36 0.47 -39.56
CA ALA A 407 -11.50 0.08 -38.45
C ALA A 407 -11.75 -1.37 -37.98
N ALA A 408 -12.04 -2.29 -38.92
CA ALA A 408 -12.39 -3.68 -38.63
C ALA A 408 -11.32 -4.51 -37.87
N GLY A 409 -10.10 -3.99 -37.65
CA GLY A 409 -9.08 -4.61 -36.80
C GLY A 409 -9.03 -4.07 -35.37
N LYS A 410 -10.00 -3.22 -34.99
CA LYS A 410 -10.10 -2.52 -33.71
C LYS A 410 -11.58 -2.40 -33.33
N VAL A 411 -12.24 -3.50 -33.00
CA VAL A 411 -13.70 -3.58 -32.81
C VAL A 411 -14.09 -3.90 -31.37
N VAL A 412 -13.17 -4.44 -30.57
CA VAL A 412 -13.34 -4.69 -29.13
C VAL A 412 -12.17 -4.12 -28.33
N VAL A 413 -12.34 -3.98 -27.02
CA VAL A 413 -11.32 -3.41 -26.12
C VAL A 413 -10.00 -4.16 -26.15
N ALA A 414 -10.03 -5.50 -26.24
CA ALA A 414 -8.82 -6.31 -26.30
C ALA A 414 -7.95 -5.97 -27.51
N ASP A 415 -8.55 -5.59 -28.65
CA ASP A 415 -7.78 -5.20 -29.84
C ASP A 415 -6.85 -4.01 -29.58
N PHE A 416 -7.18 -3.13 -28.62
CA PHE A 416 -6.36 -1.97 -28.27
C PHE A 416 -5.35 -2.25 -27.17
N HIS A 417 -5.68 -3.15 -26.25
CA HIS A 417 -4.86 -3.41 -25.07
C HIS A 417 -3.88 -4.57 -25.26
N ASP A 418 -4.16 -5.48 -26.18
CA ASP A 418 -3.24 -6.57 -26.52
C ASP A 418 -1.94 -6.03 -27.12
N GLY A 419 -0.82 -6.44 -26.50
CA GLY A 419 0.52 -5.98 -26.83
C GLY A 419 0.98 -4.75 -26.06
N LEU A 420 0.13 -4.13 -25.22
CA LEU A 420 0.60 -3.08 -24.31
C LEU A 420 1.64 -3.64 -23.33
N THR A 421 2.71 -2.88 -23.13
CA THR A 421 3.73 -3.23 -22.16
C THR A 421 3.44 -2.57 -20.82
N THR A 422 3.58 -3.32 -19.74
CA THR A 422 3.52 -2.75 -18.40
C THR A 422 4.82 -2.01 -18.11
N GLY A 423 4.79 -1.04 -17.19
CA GLY A 423 5.98 -0.26 -16.80
C GLY A 423 7.12 -1.08 -16.18
N ARG A 424 6.99 -2.41 -16.13
CA ARG A 424 7.97 -3.36 -15.59
C ARG A 424 8.26 -4.54 -16.54
N GLY A 425 7.93 -4.40 -17.83
CA GLY A 425 8.29 -5.34 -18.89
C GLY A 425 7.35 -6.54 -19.04
N GLY A 426 6.17 -6.49 -18.43
CA GLY A 426 5.09 -7.44 -18.73
C GLY A 426 4.37 -7.06 -20.02
N ILE A 427 3.64 -8.02 -20.60
CA ILE A 427 2.85 -7.82 -21.82
C ILE A 427 1.40 -8.14 -21.48
N ILE A 428 0.51 -7.18 -21.72
CA ILE A 428 -0.93 -7.39 -21.64
C ILE A 428 -1.38 -8.14 -22.89
N PHE A 429 -2.02 -9.28 -22.71
CA PHE A 429 -2.60 -10.05 -23.80
C PHE A 429 -3.82 -10.82 -23.30
N GLY A 430 -4.95 -10.73 -24.00
CA GLY A 430 -6.22 -11.28 -23.55
C GLY A 430 -6.67 -10.73 -22.19
N GLY A 431 -6.35 -9.47 -21.90
CA GLY A 431 -6.70 -8.83 -20.61
C GLY A 431 -5.91 -9.32 -19.39
N VAL A 432 -4.80 -10.05 -19.61
CA VAL A 432 -3.92 -10.58 -18.54
C VAL A 432 -2.51 -10.03 -18.72
N ASP A 433 -1.84 -9.66 -17.62
CA ASP A 433 -0.38 -9.51 -17.63
C ASP A 433 0.28 -10.89 -17.74
N THR A 434 0.69 -11.22 -18.96
CA THR A 434 1.26 -12.54 -19.29
C THR A 434 2.58 -12.80 -18.56
N SER A 435 3.30 -11.77 -18.09
CA SER A 435 4.50 -12.00 -17.28
C SER A 435 4.17 -12.59 -15.91
N VAL A 436 2.97 -12.33 -15.38
CA VAL A 436 2.47 -12.92 -14.13
C VAL A 436 1.99 -14.35 -14.37
N SER A 437 1.14 -14.57 -15.38
CA SER A 437 0.59 -15.90 -15.66
C SER A 437 1.67 -16.90 -16.08
N GLU A 438 2.66 -16.47 -16.86
CA GLU A 438 3.81 -17.30 -17.21
C GLU A 438 4.78 -17.46 -16.03
N GLY A 439 4.94 -16.43 -15.20
CA GLY A 439 5.73 -16.47 -13.97
C GLY A 439 5.22 -17.51 -12.96
N ALA A 440 3.90 -17.64 -12.84
CA ALA A 440 3.25 -18.62 -11.95
C ALA A 440 3.52 -20.08 -12.33
N LYS A 441 4.02 -20.35 -13.55
CA LYS A 441 4.42 -21.70 -13.99
C LYS A 441 5.84 -22.07 -13.55
N PHE A 442 6.65 -21.11 -13.10
CA PHE A 442 7.99 -21.39 -12.63
C PHE A 442 7.98 -21.87 -11.18
N ASP A 443 8.71 -22.94 -10.93
CA ASP A 443 9.21 -23.28 -9.59
C ASP A 443 10.73 -23.40 -9.71
N TRP A 444 11.44 -22.46 -9.08
CA TRP A 444 12.89 -22.38 -9.12
C TRP A 444 13.42 -22.02 -7.74
N GLN A 445 14.51 -22.66 -7.35
CA GLN A 445 14.96 -22.70 -5.95
C GLN A 445 16.47 -22.74 -5.91
N ILE A 446 17.04 -22.06 -4.93
CA ILE A 446 18.43 -22.28 -4.53
C ILE A 446 18.42 -23.50 -3.60
N THR A 447 19.13 -24.55 -3.98
CA THR A 447 19.08 -25.86 -3.33
C THR A 447 20.24 -26.09 -2.36
N GLY A 448 21.27 -25.24 -2.40
CA GLY A 448 22.39 -25.31 -1.47
C GLY A 448 23.51 -24.34 -1.78
N VAL A 449 24.34 -24.08 -0.78
CA VAL A 449 25.56 -23.28 -0.88
C VAL A 449 26.73 -24.13 -0.37
N VAL A 450 27.87 -24.03 -1.03
CA VAL A 450 29.15 -24.51 -0.49
C VAL A 450 30.04 -23.30 -0.34
N ASP A 451 30.53 -23.09 0.88
CA ASP A 451 31.45 -22.01 1.23
C ASP A 451 32.82 -22.63 1.55
N ASP A 452 33.81 -22.42 0.67
CA ASP A 452 35.16 -22.94 0.87
C ASP A 452 36.14 -21.92 1.47
N GLY A 453 35.62 -20.75 1.88
CA GLY A 453 36.40 -19.62 2.39
C GLY A 453 37.10 -18.78 1.33
N THR A 454 36.95 -19.10 0.04
CA THR A 454 37.39 -18.27 -1.09
C THR A 454 36.24 -17.95 -2.04
N ASP A 455 35.46 -18.97 -2.39
CA ASP A 455 34.31 -18.87 -3.26
C ASP A 455 33.06 -19.49 -2.61
N LEU A 456 31.90 -18.92 -2.93
CA LEU A 456 30.59 -19.55 -2.75
C LEU A 456 30.18 -20.25 -4.03
N ALA A 457 29.97 -21.56 -3.98
CA ALA A 457 29.31 -22.31 -5.04
C ALA A 457 27.82 -22.49 -4.70
N ILE A 458 26.96 -21.76 -5.41
CA ILE A 458 25.52 -21.68 -5.17
C ILE A 458 24.80 -22.58 -6.18
N SER A 459 24.16 -23.64 -5.71
CA SER A 459 23.40 -24.58 -6.54
C SER A 459 21.94 -24.19 -6.60
N TRP A 460 21.35 -24.20 -7.79
CA TRP A 460 19.95 -23.87 -8.01
C TRP A 460 19.34 -24.67 -9.16
N THR A 461 18.03 -24.91 -9.08
CA THR A 461 17.25 -25.67 -10.05
C THR A 461 16.03 -24.89 -10.48
N ALA A 462 15.49 -25.19 -11.66
CA ALA A 462 14.24 -24.64 -12.12
C ALA A 462 13.37 -25.70 -12.79
N SER A 463 12.07 -25.51 -12.69
CA SER A 463 11.05 -26.18 -13.47
C SER A 463 10.09 -25.14 -14.05
N TYR A 464 9.44 -25.51 -15.15
CA TYR A 464 8.43 -24.71 -15.80
C TYR A 464 7.25 -25.62 -16.16
N ASP A 465 6.06 -25.23 -15.70
CA ASP A 465 4.82 -26.00 -15.84
C ASP A 465 4.96 -27.44 -15.29
N GLY A 466 5.61 -27.57 -14.13
CA GLY A 466 5.88 -28.84 -13.47
C GLY A 466 6.96 -29.72 -14.12
N VAL A 467 7.64 -29.24 -15.17
CA VAL A 467 8.70 -29.97 -15.86
C VAL A 467 10.06 -29.34 -15.56
N GLY A 468 11.03 -30.11 -15.06
CA GLY A 468 12.39 -29.63 -14.84
C GLY A 468 13.06 -29.13 -16.13
N VAL A 469 13.72 -27.98 -16.06
CA VAL A 469 14.37 -27.31 -17.21
C VAL A 469 15.88 -27.18 -16.99
N ASP A 470 16.64 -27.06 -18.07
CA ASP A 470 18.07 -26.76 -18.00
C ASP A 470 18.27 -25.25 -17.79
N PRO A 471 18.82 -24.78 -16.65
CA PRO A 471 18.97 -23.36 -16.44
C PRO A 471 20.01 -22.68 -17.35
N CYS A 472 20.92 -23.47 -17.95
CA CYS A 472 21.88 -22.99 -18.94
C CYS A 472 21.34 -23.02 -20.38
N ASN A 473 20.05 -23.32 -20.58
CA ASN A 473 19.44 -23.30 -21.90
C ASN A 473 19.66 -21.93 -22.57
N ALA A 474 20.16 -21.95 -23.80
CA ALA A 474 20.52 -20.77 -24.59
C ALA A 474 19.51 -20.46 -25.70
N THR A 475 18.41 -21.21 -25.79
CA THR A 475 17.41 -21.02 -26.84
C THR A 475 16.01 -21.18 -26.27
N ALA A 476 15.24 -20.09 -26.29
CA ALA A 476 13.85 -20.13 -25.84
C ALA A 476 13.01 -20.98 -26.79
N GLY A 477 12.10 -21.76 -26.23
CA GLY A 477 11.14 -22.56 -26.97
C GLY A 477 9.91 -22.87 -26.13
N ALA A 478 8.90 -23.51 -26.73
CA ALA A 478 7.72 -23.96 -26.00
C ALA A 478 8.14 -24.91 -24.87
N GLY A 479 7.86 -24.54 -23.62
CA GLY A 479 8.27 -25.30 -22.43
C GLY A 479 9.77 -25.24 -22.11
N ALA A 480 10.56 -24.43 -22.84
CA ALA A 480 12.01 -24.33 -22.69
C ALA A 480 12.40 -22.86 -22.44
N PRO A 481 12.35 -22.37 -21.19
CA PRO A 481 12.74 -21.01 -20.85
C PRO A 481 14.25 -20.81 -20.96
N VAL A 482 14.67 -19.54 -21.00
CA VAL A 482 16.08 -19.13 -20.92
C VAL A 482 16.29 -18.24 -19.69
N PHE A 483 17.46 -18.40 -19.06
CA PHE A 483 17.82 -17.64 -17.87
C PHE A 483 19.00 -16.73 -18.19
N HIS A 484 20.17 -17.33 -18.45
CA HIS A 484 21.42 -16.62 -18.74
C HIS A 484 22.23 -17.21 -19.91
N GLY A 485 21.91 -18.43 -20.35
CA GLY A 485 22.74 -19.21 -21.28
C GLY A 485 22.89 -18.62 -22.68
N ASP A 486 21.99 -17.72 -23.08
CA ASP A 486 22.03 -17.00 -24.36
C ASP A 486 22.90 -15.72 -24.32
N GLY A 487 23.42 -15.35 -23.14
CA GLY A 487 24.22 -14.14 -22.93
C GLY A 487 23.42 -12.85 -22.72
N GLU A 488 22.10 -12.91 -22.77
CA GLU A 488 21.18 -11.76 -22.65
C GLU A 488 20.42 -11.76 -21.31
N GLY A 489 20.84 -12.59 -20.36
CA GLY A 489 20.25 -12.70 -19.02
C GLY A 489 20.49 -11.46 -18.15
N ASN A 490 19.57 -11.19 -17.23
CA ASN A 490 19.65 -10.08 -16.27
C ASN A 490 19.77 -10.55 -14.81
N LEU A 491 20.17 -11.81 -14.63
CA LEU A 491 20.22 -12.47 -13.34
C LEU A 491 21.47 -12.06 -12.55
N SER A 492 21.32 -11.94 -11.24
CA SER A 492 22.42 -11.71 -10.31
C SER A 492 22.16 -12.38 -8.95
N MET A 493 23.24 -12.80 -8.29
CA MET A 493 23.22 -13.26 -6.91
C MET A 493 23.41 -12.06 -6.00
N LEU A 494 22.36 -11.68 -5.27
CA LEU A 494 22.45 -10.74 -4.15
C LEU A 494 22.88 -11.49 -2.90
N ARG A 495 23.71 -10.85 -2.07
CA ARG A 495 24.18 -11.46 -0.82
C ARG A 495 24.24 -10.45 0.34
N ASN A 496 23.76 -10.86 1.51
CA ASN A 496 23.80 -10.06 2.74
C ASN A 496 24.01 -11.00 3.96
N TYR A 497 24.33 -10.44 5.13
CA TYR A 497 24.67 -11.21 6.33
C TYR A 497 23.94 -10.70 7.58
N ALA A 498 23.67 -11.62 8.49
CA ALA A 498 22.85 -11.35 9.66
C ALA A 498 23.66 -10.72 10.80
N GLN A 499 23.04 -9.75 11.48
CA GLN A 499 23.34 -9.42 12.87
C GLN A 499 22.04 -9.63 13.67
N GLY A 500 22.12 -10.44 14.73
CA GLY A 500 20.91 -11.03 15.31
C GLY A 500 20.15 -11.84 14.26
N ASP A 501 18.89 -11.47 14.01
CA ASP A 501 18.03 -12.14 13.03
C ASP A 501 17.73 -11.30 11.78
N ASP A 502 18.38 -10.14 11.60
CA ASP A 502 18.19 -9.28 10.42
C ASP A 502 19.45 -9.18 9.56
N PHE A 503 19.28 -9.24 8.24
CA PHE A 503 20.36 -9.14 7.25
C PHE A 503 20.75 -7.68 6.99
N ILE A 504 21.60 -7.13 7.86
CA ILE A 504 22.00 -5.70 7.87
C ILE A 504 23.51 -5.48 7.62
N LEU A 505 24.31 -6.52 7.50
CA LEU A 505 25.77 -6.44 7.35
C LEU A 505 26.20 -6.49 5.87
N GLY A 506 25.41 -5.87 5.00
CA GLY A 506 25.67 -5.83 3.56
C GLY A 506 26.94 -5.04 3.25
N GLN A 507 27.70 -5.48 2.26
CA GLN A 507 29.06 -5.00 1.97
C GLN A 507 29.11 -3.82 0.98
N SER A 508 27.98 -3.15 0.71
CA SER A 508 27.96 -1.97 -0.15
C SER A 508 28.69 -0.79 0.50
N THR A 509 29.63 -0.19 -0.22
CA THR A 509 30.40 0.98 0.23
C THR A 509 29.71 2.32 -0.01
N SER A 510 28.56 2.31 -0.69
CA SER A 510 27.81 3.52 -1.08
C SER A 510 26.42 3.59 -0.46
N ALA A 511 25.98 2.51 0.20
CA ALA A 511 24.67 2.42 0.81
C ALA A 511 24.74 1.51 2.06
N PRO A 512 24.58 2.07 3.27
CA PRO A 512 24.67 1.32 4.51
C PRO A 512 23.79 0.06 4.52
N GLY A 513 24.39 -1.06 4.89
CA GLY A 513 23.73 -2.34 5.13
C GLY A 513 23.14 -3.03 3.90
N GLN A 514 23.29 -2.48 2.69
CA GLN A 514 22.74 -3.08 1.47
C GLN A 514 23.62 -4.20 0.91
N ALA A 515 22.97 -5.23 0.38
CA ALA A 515 23.60 -6.32 -0.34
C ALA A 515 24.43 -5.88 -1.55
N LEU A 516 25.53 -6.59 -1.80
CA LEU A 516 26.22 -6.57 -3.10
C LEU A 516 25.59 -7.61 -4.04
N SER A 517 25.73 -7.37 -5.35
CA SER A 517 25.27 -8.31 -6.38
C SER A 517 26.41 -8.74 -7.30
N VAL A 518 26.45 -10.02 -7.66
CA VAL A 518 27.31 -10.55 -8.72
C VAL A 518 26.45 -11.12 -9.84
N ASN A 519 26.69 -10.72 -11.10
CA ASN A 519 25.91 -11.20 -12.23
C ASN A 519 26.08 -12.71 -12.43
N VAL A 520 25.00 -13.38 -12.82
CA VAL A 520 25.02 -14.77 -13.28
C VAL A 520 25.34 -14.75 -14.77
N THR A 521 26.45 -15.37 -15.16
CA THR A 521 26.93 -15.39 -16.54
C THR A 521 27.32 -16.80 -16.95
N THR A 522 27.60 -17.00 -18.25
CA THR A 522 28.15 -18.26 -18.76
C THR A 522 29.56 -18.56 -18.26
N ASP A 523 30.27 -17.57 -17.71
CA ASP A 523 31.66 -17.73 -17.25
C ASP A 523 31.74 -18.24 -15.81
N ASN A 524 30.76 -17.89 -14.98
CA ASN A 524 30.72 -18.26 -13.56
C ASN A 524 29.62 -19.27 -13.23
N THR A 525 28.85 -19.74 -14.21
CA THR A 525 27.75 -20.68 -14.00
C THR A 525 27.87 -21.88 -14.91
N THR A 526 27.78 -23.08 -14.32
CA THR A 526 27.80 -24.36 -15.05
C THR A 526 26.56 -25.16 -14.73
N CYS A 527 26.06 -25.94 -15.69
CA CYS A 527 24.88 -26.78 -15.49
C CYS A 527 25.18 -28.26 -15.72
N ALA A 528 24.68 -29.11 -14.82
CA ALA A 528 24.75 -30.55 -14.94
C ALA A 528 23.46 -31.19 -14.41
N SER A 529 22.82 -32.03 -15.23
CA SER A 529 21.60 -32.77 -14.85
C SER A 529 20.45 -31.88 -14.33
N GLY A 530 20.27 -30.70 -14.93
CA GLY A 530 19.20 -29.75 -14.53
C GLY A 530 19.53 -28.89 -13.30
N VAL A 531 20.74 -29.01 -12.75
CA VAL A 531 21.24 -28.16 -11.65
C VAL A 531 22.25 -27.19 -12.20
N ALA A 532 22.06 -25.89 -11.94
CA ALA A 532 23.05 -24.86 -12.17
C ALA A 532 23.86 -24.61 -10.90
N THR A 533 25.17 -24.42 -11.04
CA THR A 533 26.06 -23.99 -9.98
C THR A 533 26.72 -22.68 -10.40
N THR A 534 26.40 -21.60 -9.70
CA THR A 534 26.99 -20.27 -9.87
C THR A 534 28.06 -20.05 -8.81
N THR A 535 29.28 -19.70 -9.22
CA THR A 535 30.42 -19.44 -8.33
C THR A 535 30.68 -17.95 -8.20
N ILE A 536 30.73 -17.43 -6.98
CA ILE A 536 31.02 -16.03 -6.67
C ILE A 536 32.04 -15.93 -5.52
N PRO A 537 32.87 -14.89 -5.43
CA PRO A 537 33.82 -14.75 -4.32
C PRO A 537 33.11 -14.55 -2.98
N VAL A 538 33.69 -15.04 -1.88
CA VAL A 538 33.22 -14.74 -0.51
C VAL A 538 33.51 -13.28 -0.15
N ASP A 539 32.72 -12.69 0.75
CA ASP A 539 33.09 -11.42 1.39
C ASP A 539 33.87 -11.69 2.68
N ASP A 540 34.68 -10.73 3.09
CA ASP A 540 35.39 -10.76 4.37
C ASP A 540 34.47 -10.27 5.50
N VAL A 541 33.73 -11.21 6.11
CA VAL A 541 32.75 -10.92 7.17
C VAL A 541 32.90 -11.89 8.34
N THR A 542 32.52 -11.43 9.54
CA THR A 542 32.54 -12.23 10.78
C THR A 542 31.15 -12.77 11.17
N ALA A 543 30.14 -12.55 10.33
CA ALA A 543 28.77 -13.00 10.59
C ALA A 543 28.66 -14.53 10.57
N GLU A 544 27.76 -15.09 11.38
CA GLU A 544 27.52 -16.54 11.43
C GLU A 544 26.58 -17.02 10.31
N ARG A 545 25.66 -16.17 9.87
CA ARG A 545 24.62 -16.48 8.87
C ARG A 545 24.66 -15.49 7.72
N GLY A 546 24.50 -16.01 6.51
CA GLY A 546 24.31 -15.24 5.28
C GLY A 546 23.02 -15.63 4.57
N ILE A 547 22.56 -14.75 3.68
CA ILE A 547 21.44 -15.01 2.77
C ILE A 547 21.82 -14.62 1.35
N VAL A 548 21.47 -15.50 0.40
CA VAL A 548 21.69 -15.30 -1.02
C VAL A 548 20.34 -15.31 -1.71
N ALA A 549 20.20 -14.51 -2.76
CA ALA A 549 18.97 -14.41 -3.48
C ALA A 549 19.22 -14.21 -4.98
N LEU A 550 18.53 -14.99 -5.81
CA LEU A 550 18.70 -14.98 -7.27
C LEU A 550 17.77 -13.93 -7.89
N GLN A 551 18.25 -12.69 -7.93
CA GLN A 551 17.54 -11.59 -8.57
C GLN A 551 17.53 -11.79 -10.08
N GLY A 552 16.43 -11.48 -10.76
CA GLY A 552 16.36 -11.49 -12.22
C GLY A 552 15.02 -11.96 -12.74
N LYS A 553 14.90 -12.02 -14.07
CA LYS A 553 13.71 -12.56 -14.73
C LYS A 553 14.13 -13.63 -15.74
N PRO A 554 13.64 -14.87 -15.60
CA PRO A 554 13.67 -15.79 -16.72
C PRO A 554 12.90 -15.22 -17.91
N ARG A 555 13.19 -15.73 -19.10
CA ARG A 555 12.50 -15.37 -20.33
C ARG A 555 11.88 -16.60 -20.98
N VAL A 556 10.69 -16.41 -21.53
CA VAL A 556 9.94 -17.41 -22.30
C VAL A 556 9.68 -16.85 -23.70
N VAL A 557 9.17 -17.69 -24.60
CA VAL A 557 8.71 -17.25 -25.93
C VAL A 557 7.64 -16.16 -25.76
N SER A 558 7.76 -15.06 -26.49
CA SER A 558 6.81 -13.95 -26.41
C SER A 558 5.44 -14.34 -26.96
N VAL A 559 4.38 -13.87 -26.29
CA VAL A 559 3.00 -14.01 -26.78
C VAL A 559 2.71 -13.20 -28.04
N LEU A 560 3.54 -12.18 -28.34
CA LEU A 560 3.37 -11.30 -29.51
C LEU A 560 4.06 -11.83 -30.76
N ASP A 561 5.25 -12.41 -30.59
CA ASP A 561 6.04 -12.98 -31.68
C ASP A 561 6.78 -14.22 -31.16
N PRO A 562 6.53 -15.43 -31.72
CA PRO A 562 7.22 -16.63 -31.31
C PRO A 562 8.73 -16.63 -31.63
N ALA A 563 9.22 -15.68 -32.43
CA ALA A 563 10.65 -15.48 -32.68
C ALA A 563 11.34 -14.64 -31.59
N ASP A 564 10.58 -13.94 -30.74
CA ASP A 564 11.08 -13.10 -29.66
C ASP A 564 10.86 -13.75 -28.29
N THR A 565 11.46 -13.14 -27.26
CA THR A 565 11.28 -13.54 -25.87
C THR A 565 10.63 -12.44 -25.04
N MET A 566 9.88 -12.84 -24.02
CA MET A 566 9.35 -11.94 -23.00
C MET A 566 9.89 -12.31 -21.62
N SER A 567 10.10 -11.31 -20.76
CA SER A 567 10.54 -11.54 -19.38
C SER A 567 9.36 -11.91 -18.50
N VAL A 568 9.53 -12.92 -17.66
CA VAL A 568 8.47 -13.39 -16.75
C VAL A 568 8.74 -12.98 -15.31
N ARG A 569 7.67 -12.89 -14.52
CA ARG A 569 7.72 -12.53 -13.10
C ARG A 569 7.66 -13.81 -12.25
N ALA A 570 8.76 -14.56 -12.23
CA ALA A 570 8.92 -15.70 -11.32
C ALA A 570 9.39 -15.20 -9.93
N VAL A 571 8.77 -15.69 -8.86
CA VAL A 571 9.09 -15.33 -7.46
C VAL A 571 10.57 -15.55 -7.19
N THR A 572 11.29 -14.52 -6.75
CA THR A 572 12.74 -14.60 -6.53
C THR A 572 13.08 -15.63 -5.45
N PRO A 573 13.98 -16.62 -5.67
CA PRO A 573 14.34 -17.56 -4.63
C PRO A 573 15.45 -16.99 -3.73
N THR A 574 15.34 -17.30 -2.45
CA THR A 574 16.25 -16.95 -1.37
C THR A 574 16.76 -18.22 -0.69
N TYR A 575 17.96 -18.16 -0.09
CA TYR A 575 18.52 -19.26 0.69
C TYR A 575 19.47 -18.74 1.75
N GLU A 576 19.31 -19.20 2.98
CA GLU A 576 20.21 -18.90 4.09
C GLU A 576 21.26 -20.00 4.27
N TRP A 577 22.49 -19.61 4.60
CA TRP A 577 23.57 -20.56 4.93
C TRP A 577 24.40 -20.09 6.13
N LEU A 578 25.09 -21.04 6.75
CA LEU A 578 26.11 -20.82 7.77
C LEU A 578 27.44 -20.47 7.12
N VAL A 579 27.95 -19.28 7.41
CA VAL A 579 29.21 -18.75 6.85
C VAL A 579 30.37 -19.68 7.20
N GLY A 580 31.23 -19.97 6.22
CA GLY A 580 32.38 -20.85 6.35
C GLY A 580 32.09 -22.35 6.24
N SER A 581 30.82 -22.77 6.18
CA SER A 581 30.45 -24.18 5.93
C SER A 581 29.55 -24.35 4.69
N GLY A 582 28.63 -23.41 4.45
CA GLY A 582 27.59 -23.54 3.42
C GLY A 582 26.34 -24.31 3.89
N ASP A 583 26.37 -24.90 5.09
CA ASP A 583 25.25 -25.66 5.64
C ASP A 583 24.03 -24.75 5.87
N ALA A 584 22.82 -25.28 5.70
CA ALA A 584 21.61 -24.56 6.08
C ALA A 584 21.59 -24.30 7.60
N PRO A 585 21.18 -23.10 8.06
CA PRO A 585 21.03 -22.85 9.49
C PRO A 585 19.88 -23.68 10.08
N LEU A 586 19.94 -23.96 11.39
CA LEU A 586 18.87 -24.66 12.10
C LEU A 586 17.56 -23.87 12.15
N MET A 587 17.67 -22.54 12.13
CA MET A 587 16.56 -21.59 12.12
C MET A 587 16.89 -20.48 11.12
N THR A 588 15.96 -20.23 10.20
CA THR A 588 15.98 -19.08 9.29
C THR A 588 15.51 -17.82 10.00
N ARG A 589 15.65 -16.67 9.34
CA ARG A 589 15.04 -15.42 9.75
C ARG A 589 13.54 -15.61 9.97
N ARG A 590 13.00 -14.94 10.99
CA ARG A 590 11.57 -14.92 11.28
C ARG A 590 10.72 -14.44 10.09
N ASP A 591 9.58 -15.07 9.90
CA ASP A 591 8.53 -14.60 9.01
C ASP A 591 7.80 -13.41 9.65
N VAL A 592 7.48 -12.41 8.83
CA VAL A 592 6.81 -11.18 9.29
C VAL A 592 5.68 -10.80 8.35
N VAL A 593 5.92 -10.89 7.04
CA VAL A 593 5.02 -10.47 5.97
C VAL A 593 4.84 -11.64 5.01
N ASP A 594 3.62 -11.87 4.56
CA ASP A 594 3.32 -12.81 3.49
C ASP A 594 3.29 -12.06 2.15
N THR A 595 4.15 -12.49 1.22
CA THR A 595 4.19 -11.90 -0.12
C THR A 595 2.89 -12.15 -0.90
N GLY A 596 2.21 -13.27 -0.64
CA GLY A 596 0.89 -13.58 -1.19
C GLY A 596 -0.15 -12.52 -0.84
N GLU A 597 -0.15 -12.03 0.41
CA GLU A 597 -1.04 -10.94 0.84
C GLU A 597 -0.76 -9.64 0.08
N CYS A 598 0.52 -9.30 -0.13
CA CYS A 598 0.88 -8.13 -0.95
C CYS A 598 0.40 -8.25 -2.41
N LEU A 599 0.49 -9.46 -2.97
CA LEU A 599 0.09 -9.74 -4.35
C LEU A 599 -1.43 -9.71 -4.57
N LYS A 600 -2.25 -9.80 -3.53
CA LYS A 600 -3.70 -9.56 -3.64
C LYS A 600 -4.03 -8.15 -4.14
N CYS A 601 -3.17 -7.16 -3.84
CA CYS A 601 -3.29 -5.78 -4.31
C CYS A 601 -2.35 -5.43 -5.45
N HIS A 602 -1.11 -5.94 -5.40
CA HIS A 602 -0.02 -5.55 -6.30
C HIS A 602 0.27 -6.60 -7.38
N VAL A 603 -0.77 -7.20 -7.96
CA VAL A 603 -0.66 -8.19 -9.04
C VAL A 603 0.16 -7.62 -10.20
N GLY A 604 1.36 -8.13 -10.46
CA GLY A 604 2.20 -7.59 -11.55
C GLY A 604 3.06 -6.38 -11.18
N SER A 605 2.85 -5.75 -10.02
CA SER A 605 3.41 -4.41 -9.71
C SER A 605 4.19 -4.32 -8.40
N LEU A 606 4.38 -5.41 -7.64
CA LEU A 606 5.01 -5.47 -6.30
C LEU A 606 6.53 -5.15 -6.27
N TYR A 607 7.02 -4.21 -7.08
CA TYR A 607 8.38 -3.65 -6.99
C TYR A 607 8.53 -2.32 -7.75
N GLN A 608 9.33 -1.42 -7.19
CA GLN A 608 9.59 -0.10 -7.78
C GLN A 608 10.90 0.01 -8.59
N HIS A 609 11.85 -0.93 -8.44
CA HIS A 609 13.21 -0.80 -9.01
C HIS A 609 13.37 -1.14 -10.52
N GLY A 610 12.29 -1.14 -11.30
CA GLY A 610 12.40 -1.17 -12.76
C GLY A 610 12.89 -2.48 -13.39
N GLY A 611 12.57 -3.64 -12.82
CA GLY A 611 12.47 -4.85 -13.64
C GLY A 611 12.95 -6.17 -13.05
N ASN A 612 13.94 -6.22 -12.15
CA ASN A 612 14.62 -7.49 -11.83
C ASN A 612 14.36 -8.04 -10.43
N ARG A 613 13.78 -7.25 -9.52
CA ARG A 613 13.42 -7.69 -8.16
C ARG A 613 11.98 -8.16 -8.21
N VAL A 614 11.72 -9.44 -8.05
CA VAL A 614 10.40 -10.01 -8.35
C VAL A 614 9.81 -10.69 -7.12
N ASP A 615 8.72 -10.11 -6.62
CA ASP A 615 7.71 -10.73 -5.75
C ASP A 615 8.27 -11.63 -4.65
N ASN A 616 9.25 -11.13 -3.89
CA ASN A 616 9.72 -11.75 -2.64
C ASN A 616 10.15 -10.65 -1.66
N VAL A 617 9.47 -10.56 -0.52
CA VAL A 617 9.76 -9.55 0.51
C VAL A 617 11.12 -9.79 1.21
N GLU A 618 11.55 -11.04 1.38
CA GLU A 618 12.87 -11.34 1.94
C GLU A 618 14.00 -10.78 1.07
N MET A 619 13.84 -10.89 -0.25
CA MET A 619 14.77 -10.29 -1.21
C MET A 619 14.82 -8.76 -1.06
N CYS A 620 13.67 -8.12 -0.87
CA CYS A 620 13.63 -6.68 -0.64
C CYS A 620 14.32 -6.28 0.67
N ASN A 621 14.20 -7.11 1.73
CA ASN A 621 14.87 -6.89 3.00
C ASN A 621 16.40 -6.93 2.90
N LEU A 622 16.98 -7.49 1.83
CA LEU A 622 18.44 -7.43 1.62
C LEU A 622 18.96 -6.02 1.35
N CYS A 623 18.07 -5.09 1.00
CA CYS A 623 18.40 -3.68 0.78
C CYS A 623 17.53 -2.72 1.61
N HIS A 624 16.37 -3.14 2.08
CA HIS A 624 15.42 -2.36 2.89
C HIS A 624 15.41 -2.89 4.33
N ASN A 625 16.57 -2.89 4.97
CA ASN A 625 16.76 -3.41 6.34
C ASN A 625 16.93 -2.29 7.37
N ALA A 626 17.05 -2.64 8.64
CA ALA A 626 17.10 -1.68 9.74
C ALA A 626 18.32 -0.72 9.71
N ALA A 627 19.37 -1.05 8.95
CA ALA A 627 20.53 -0.19 8.73
C ALA A 627 20.36 0.78 7.54
N SER A 628 19.29 0.62 6.75
CA SER A 628 19.10 1.34 5.51
C SER A 628 18.70 2.80 5.75
N ASN A 629 19.56 3.73 5.31
CA ASN A 629 19.33 5.17 5.40
C ASN A 629 19.90 5.87 4.15
N GLU A 630 19.20 6.90 3.64
CA GLU A 630 19.57 7.56 2.37
C GLU A 630 20.47 8.79 2.51
N LYS A 631 20.97 9.11 3.71
CA LYS A 631 21.89 10.23 3.97
C LYS A 631 23.02 10.36 2.94
N SER A 632 23.60 9.25 2.49
CA SER A 632 24.69 9.25 1.49
C SER A 632 24.31 9.92 0.16
N VAL A 633 23.03 9.86 -0.22
CA VAL A 633 22.51 10.51 -1.43
C VAL A 633 22.41 12.03 -1.24
N ARG A 634 21.93 12.49 -0.07
CA ARG A 634 21.83 13.93 0.24
C ARG A 634 23.20 14.59 0.30
N VAL A 635 24.14 13.96 1.01
CA VAL A 635 25.55 14.39 1.06
C VAL A 635 26.14 14.44 -0.35
N GLY A 636 25.91 13.41 -1.17
CA GLY A 636 26.37 13.38 -2.57
C GLY A 636 25.75 14.46 -3.47
N LEU A 637 24.60 15.02 -3.09
CA LEU A 637 23.97 16.16 -3.74
C LEU A 637 24.37 17.51 -3.12
N GLY A 638 25.10 17.51 -2.01
CA GLY A 638 25.40 18.71 -1.22
C GLY A 638 24.19 19.31 -0.51
N VAL A 639 23.13 18.52 -0.29
CA VAL A 639 21.88 18.97 0.36
C VAL A 639 21.97 18.71 1.86
N ASP A 640 21.77 19.75 2.67
CA ASP A 640 21.69 19.62 4.13
C ASP A 640 20.23 19.57 4.65
N ALA A 641 20.08 19.38 5.97
CA ALA A 641 18.76 19.29 6.61
C ALA A 641 17.90 20.56 6.46
N SER A 642 18.50 21.74 6.29
CA SER A 642 17.75 22.99 6.09
C SER A 642 17.21 23.14 4.66
N GLU A 643 17.80 22.43 3.70
CA GLU A 643 17.42 22.43 2.29
C GLU A 643 16.55 21.23 1.91
N ALA A 644 16.72 20.13 2.64
CA ALA A 644 15.93 18.92 2.53
C ALA A 644 14.41 19.16 2.63
N TYR A 645 13.65 18.49 1.77
CA TYR A 645 12.19 18.65 1.70
C TYR A 645 11.44 18.14 2.94
N ASP A 646 12.08 17.35 3.79
CA ASP A 646 11.54 16.86 5.07
C ASP A 646 12.25 17.45 6.29
N GLY A 647 13.23 18.34 6.08
CA GLY A 647 14.02 18.94 7.16
C GLY A 647 15.04 18.00 7.81
N LYS A 648 15.40 16.86 7.18
CA LYS A 648 16.27 15.82 7.78
C LYS A 648 17.64 15.71 7.10
N THR A 649 18.63 15.27 7.88
CA THR A 649 19.97 14.90 7.36
C THR A 649 19.93 13.60 6.56
N GLY A 650 18.97 12.73 6.84
CA GLY A 650 18.66 11.51 6.10
C GLY A 650 17.41 10.85 6.66
N GLU A 651 16.85 9.92 5.89
CA GLU A 651 15.65 9.17 6.25
C GLU A 651 15.88 7.67 6.08
N THR A 652 15.30 6.86 6.96
CA THR A 652 15.36 5.41 6.82
C THR A 652 14.40 4.94 5.74
N PHE A 653 14.84 3.99 4.92
CA PHE A 653 13.96 3.28 3.98
C PHE A 653 13.90 1.79 4.30
N GLU A 654 14.11 1.42 5.56
CA GLU A 654 13.83 0.07 6.04
C GLU A 654 12.39 -0.35 5.71
N MET A 655 12.18 -1.66 5.53
CA MET A 655 10.92 -2.20 5.04
C MET A 655 9.70 -1.79 5.89
N LYS A 656 9.78 -1.95 7.22
CA LYS A 656 8.65 -1.65 8.13
C LYS A 656 8.27 -0.16 8.08
N THR A 657 9.26 0.73 8.10
CA THR A 657 9.00 2.17 8.06
C THR A 657 8.48 2.58 6.68
N MET A 658 9.14 2.14 5.61
CA MET A 658 8.72 2.46 4.25
C MET A 658 7.29 2.01 3.96
N LEU A 659 6.95 0.74 4.22
CA LEU A 659 5.62 0.22 3.88
C LEU A 659 4.51 0.90 4.69
N HIS A 660 4.70 1.08 6.00
CA HIS A 660 3.69 1.74 6.82
C HIS A 660 3.52 3.21 6.43
N ARG A 661 4.61 3.92 6.11
CA ARG A 661 4.56 5.35 5.72
C ARG A 661 3.94 5.56 4.34
N VAL A 662 4.27 4.71 3.37
CA VAL A 662 3.69 4.78 2.02
C VAL A 662 2.20 4.47 2.06
N HIS A 663 1.78 3.41 2.76
CA HIS A 663 0.36 3.03 2.82
C HIS A 663 -0.48 3.93 3.73
N SER A 664 0.13 4.67 4.66
CA SER A 664 -0.60 5.68 5.46
C SER A 664 -0.49 7.10 4.90
N ALA A 665 0.10 7.29 3.72
CA ALA A 665 0.49 8.61 3.21
C ALA A 665 -0.67 9.60 3.05
N ALA A 666 -1.85 9.14 2.63
CA ALA A 666 -3.03 10.00 2.46
C ALA A 666 -3.82 10.29 3.75
N THR A 667 -3.39 9.79 4.91
CA THR A 667 -4.08 10.08 6.18
C THR A 667 -3.84 11.51 6.62
N GLU A 668 -4.92 12.21 7.00
CA GLU A 668 -4.85 13.56 7.56
C GLU A 668 -3.85 13.61 8.73
N ASP A 669 -3.03 14.66 8.79
CA ASP A 669 -1.92 14.84 9.74
C ASP A 669 -0.70 13.91 9.60
N SER A 670 -0.63 13.08 8.54
CA SER A 670 0.60 12.33 8.28
C SER A 670 1.77 13.26 7.95
N PRO A 671 2.87 13.27 8.74
CA PRO A 671 4.09 13.96 8.37
C PRO A 671 4.66 13.37 7.08
N PRO A 672 5.25 14.20 6.21
CA PRO A 672 5.87 13.73 4.98
C PRO A 672 6.95 12.67 5.23
N TYR A 673 6.98 11.67 4.36
CA TYR A 673 8.05 10.69 4.28
C TYR A 673 8.77 10.90 2.94
N VAL A 674 10.04 11.30 2.99
CA VAL A 674 10.80 11.71 1.80
C VAL A 674 12.09 10.91 1.70
N ILE A 675 12.28 10.24 0.56
CA ILE A 675 13.46 9.42 0.27
C ILE A 675 14.16 9.96 -0.97
N TYR A 676 15.44 10.33 -0.85
CA TYR A 676 16.27 10.70 -2.00
C TYR A 676 16.98 9.45 -2.52
N ARG A 677 16.83 9.17 -3.81
CA ARG A 677 17.62 8.14 -4.52
C ARG A 677 18.16 8.72 -5.81
N ASN A 678 19.22 8.12 -6.32
CA ASN A 678 19.81 8.50 -7.62
C ASN A 678 18.83 8.40 -8.80
N ARG A 679 17.74 7.63 -8.67
CA ARG A 679 16.71 7.45 -9.71
C ARG A 679 15.50 8.38 -9.54
N GLY A 680 15.39 9.08 -8.41
CA GLY A 680 14.26 9.92 -8.10
C GLY A 680 14.21 10.32 -6.63
N ILE A 681 13.54 11.43 -6.37
CA ILE A 681 13.13 11.85 -5.03
C ILE A 681 11.66 11.50 -4.88
N TYR A 682 11.31 10.80 -3.82
CA TYR A 682 9.97 10.28 -3.58
C TYR A 682 9.43 10.90 -2.31
N ALA A 683 8.31 11.61 -2.41
CA ALA A 683 7.62 12.21 -1.27
C ALA A 683 6.23 11.60 -1.11
N PHE A 684 5.94 11.12 0.10
CA PHE A 684 4.67 10.53 0.47
C PHE A 684 4.03 11.38 1.57
N ALA A 685 2.91 12.02 1.25
CA ALA A 685 2.17 12.89 2.16
C ALA A 685 0.74 13.11 1.63
N PRO A 686 -0.20 13.65 2.44
CA PRO A 686 -1.55 13.96 1.97
C PRO A 686 -1.56 15.05 0.89
N ASP A 687 -0.68 16.04 1.04
CA ASP A 687 -0.47 17.12 0.09
C ASP A 687 0.98 17.65 0.19
N THR A 688 1.32 18.63 -0.64
CA THR A 688 2.68 19.22 -0.70
C THR A 688 2.92 20.33 0.32
N SER A 689 1.94 20.73 1.13
CA SER A 689 2.08 21.85 2.07
C SER A 689 3.10 21.59 3.18
N GLY A 690 3.33 20.32 3.51
CA GLY A 690 4.36 19.88 4.45
C GLY A 690 5.77 19.77 3.86
N LEU A 691 5.96 20.02 2.55
CA LEU A 691 7.23 19.88 1.85
C LEU A 691 7.81 21.26 1.49
N PRO A 692 8.58 21.92 2.39
CA PRO A 692 9.23 23.18 2.06
C PRO A 692 10.07 23.07 0.79
N ASN A 693 10.05 24.09 -0.07
CA ASN A 693 10.83 24.16 -1.31
C ASN A 693 10.51 23.09 -2.39
N TRP A 694 9.43 22.30 -2.24
CA TRP A 694 9.07 21.29 -3.24
C TRP A 694 8.83 21.92 -4.62
N PRO A 695 9.58 21.54 -5.67
CA PRO A 695 9.51 22.20 -6.97
C PRO A 695 8.34 21.73 -7.83
N GLY A 696 7.63 20.67 -7.41
CA GLY A 696 6.62 19.97 -8.20
C GLY A 696 7.10 18.59 -8.65
N THR A 697 6.24 17.88 -9.39
CA THR A 697 6.51 16.52 -9.90
C THR A 697 7.24 16.58 -11.25
N GLY A 698 8.00 15.53 -11.58
CA GLY A 698 8.75 15.40 -12.83
C GLY A 698 10.24 15.78 -12.69
N PRO A 699 10.98 15.92 -13.80
CA PRO A 699 12.37 16.35 -13.76
C PRO A 699 12.48 17.79 -13.23
N GLN A 700 13.06 17.96 -12.04
CA GLN A 700 13.22 19.26 -11.38
C GLN A 700 14.65 19.42 -10.85
N ILE A 701 15.09 20.66 -10.71
CA ILE A 701 16.33 20.98 -9.98
C ILE A 701 16.09 20.68 -8.50
N VAL A 702 17.00 19.92 -7.89
CA VAL A 702 16.97 19.66 -6.44
C VAL A 702 17.38 20.93 -5.71
N TYR A 703 16.52 21.39 -4.80
CA TYR A 703 16.77 22.61 -4.01
C TYR A 703 18.02 22.43 -3.15
N GLY A 704 18.90 23.45 -3.13
CA GLY A 704 20.17 23.42 -2.38
C GLY A 704 21.28 22.59 -3.03
N SER A 705 20.96 21.77 -4.04
CA SER A 705 21.96 20.85 -4.60
C SER A 705 23.14 21.54 -5.28
N GLU A 706 24.32 20.95 -5.10
CA GLU A 706 25.53 21.38 -5.80
C GLU A 706 25.39 21.17 -7.31
N GLY A 707 25.62 22.23 -8.08
CA GLY A 707 25.61 22.18 -9.55
C GLY A 707 24.23 22.03 -10.19
N ASP A 708 23.15 22.38 -9.47
CA ASP A 708 21.76 22.33 -9.95
C ASP A 708 21.37 20.93 -10.47
N ALA A 709 21.59 19.90 -9.65
CA ALA A 709 21.29 18.52 -10.02
C ALA A 709 19.82 18.35 -10.40
N VAL A 710 19.55 17.80 -11.59
CA VAL A 710 18.18 17.54 -12.06
C VAL A 710 17.81 16.09 -11.79
N ILE A 711 16.83 15.89 -10.90
CA ILE A 711 16.33 14.57 -10.52
C ILE A 711 14.81 14.54 -10.67
N ASN A 712 14.27 13.36 -11.02
CA ASN A 712 12.83 13.18 -11.13
C ASN A 712 12.18 13.20 -9.72
N HIS A 713 11.30 14.15 -9.48
CA HIS A 713 10.52 14.28 -8.25
C HIS A 713 9.17 13.58 -8.41
N ASN A 714 8.82 12.75 -7.44
CA ASN A 714 7.60 11.95 -7.44
C ASN A 714 6.85 12.23 -6.16
N PHE A 715 5.65 12.81 -6.28
CA PHE A 715 4.75 13.03 -5.17
C PHE A 715 3.64 11.99 -5.20
N HIS A 716 3.35 11.39 -4.05
CA HIS A 716 2.31 10.37 -3.91
C HIS A 716 1.46 10.61 -2.65
N ALA A 717 0.15 10.73 -2.84
CA ALA A 717 -0.85 10.69 -1.78
C ALA A 717 -1.63 9.36 -1.87
N ALA A 718 -0.95 8.25 -1.56
CA ALA A 718 -1.50 6.92 -1.75
C ALA A 718 -2.74 6.71 -0.86
N THR A 719 -3.90 6.50 -1.50
CA THR A 719 -5.14 6.12 -0.82
C THR A 719 -5.12 4.61 -0.58
N TYR A 720 -5.15 4.18 0.68
CA TYR A 720 -5.10 2.77 1.05
C TYR A 720 -6.52 2.18 1.15
N PRO A 721 -6.81 1.06 0.44
CA PRO A 721 -8.17 0.53 0.29
C PRO A 721 -8.70 -0.24 1.51
N ARG A 722 -7.84 -0.58 2.48
CA ARG A 722 -8.17 -1.37 3.67
C ARG A 722 -7.92 -0.60 4.98
N ALA A 723 -8.53 -1.02 6.09
CA ALA A 723 -8.28 -0.36 7.37
C ALA A 723 -6.80 -0.55 7.76
N LEU A 724 -6.13 0.52 8.20
CA LEU A 724 -4.69 0.47 8.53
C LEU A 724 -4.39 -0.44 9.73
N ASN A 725 -5.37 -0.75 10.57
CA ASN A 725 -5.25 -1.72 11.67
C ASN A 725 -5.53 -3.16 11.24
N ALA A 726 -5.89 -3.42 9.98
CA ALA A 726 -6.04 -4.78 9.47
C ALA A 726 -4.67 -5.42 9.20
N CYS A 727 -3.92 -5.77 10.26
CA CYS A 727 -2.53 -6.23 10.17
C CYS A 727 -2.34 -7.42 9.21
N THR A 728 -3.31 -8.34 9.17
CA THR A 728 -3.32 -9.52 8.27
C THR A 728 -3.48 -9.16 6.79
N ALA A 729 -3.61 -7.88 6.43
CA ALA A 729 -3.51 -7.43 5.05
C ALA A 729 -2.10 -7.56 4.46
N CYS A 730 -1.08 -7.72 5.31
CA CYS A 730 0.30 -7.90 4.89
C CYS A 730 1.03 -8.93 5.76
N HIS A 731 0.73 -8.96 7.05
CA HIS A 731 1.41 -9.83 8.00
C HIS A 731 0.90 -11.27 7.95
N THR A 732 1.79 -12.22 8.28
CA THR A 732 1.42 -13.62 8.50
C THR A 732 0.45 -13.75 9.67
N ASP A 733 -0.38 -14.80 9.70
CA ASP A 733 -1.37 -15.01 10.76
C ASP A 733 -0.77 -15.06 12.18
N ASP A 734 0.45 -15.57 12.33
CA ASP A 734 1.16 -15.68 13.62
C ASP A 734 2.05 -14.46 13.93
N PHE A 735 1.84 -13.32 13.26
CA PHE A 735 2.66 -12.12 13.44
C PHE A 735 2.56 -11.55 14.87
N ALA A 736 3.72 -11.40 15.52
CA ALA A 736 3.83 -10.71 16.79
C ALA A 736 3.82 -9.19 16.59
N VAL A 737 2.73 -8.53 17.04
CA VAL A 737 2.56 -7.06 16.96
C VAL A 737 3.71 -6.31 17.62
N ILE A 738 4.24 -6.83 18.74
CA ILE A 738 5.44 -6.31 19.38
C ILE A 738 6.65 -7.11 18.93
N PRO A 739 7.63 -6.49 18.25
CA PRO A 739 8.85 -7.15 17.84
C PRO A 739 9.66 -7.68 19.03
N ASP A 740 10.12 -8.94 18.92
CA ASP A 740 11.03 -9.56 19.87
C ASP A 740 12.43 -8.92 19.77
N GLN A 741 12.83 -8.19 20.82
CA GLN A 741 14.10 -7.45 20.86
C GLN A 741 15.33 -8.38 20.83
N THR A 742 15.19 -9.68 21.14
CA THR A 742 16.28 -10.66 21.00
C THR A 742 16.60 -10.98 19.53
N LYS A 743 15.67 -10.66 18.62
CA LYS A 743 15.76 -11.00 17.19
C LYS A 743 15.87 -9.77 16.30
N VAL A 744 15.03 -8.76 16.56
CA VAL A 744 14.85 -7.61 15.66
C VAL A 744 15.87 -6.54 15.94
N MET A 745 16.53 -6.04 14.90
CA MET A 745 17.55 -5.01 15.03
C MET A 745 16.96 -3.61 15.18
N ALA A 746 17.64 -2.78 15.98
CA ALA A 746 17.34 -1.36 16.10
C ALA A 746 17.49 -0.64 14.76
N THR A 747 16.65 0.36 14.52
CA THR A 747 16.57 1.12 13.27
C THR A 747 17.56 2.28 13.29
N THR A 748 18.32 2.48 12.21
CA THR A 748 19.11 3.69 11.98
C THR A 748 18.18 4.85 11.66
N THR A 749 18.00 5.79 12.57
CA THR A 749 17.23 7.02 12.32
C THR A 749 18.09 8.12 11.69
N GLU A 750 19.37 8.13 12.02
CA GLU A 750 20.37 9.00 11.39
C GLU A 750 21.65 8.20 11.24
N ALA A 751 22.12 8.06 10.01
CA ALA A 751 23.41 7.46 9.75
C ALA A 751 24.51 8.41 10.24
N GLY A 752 25.55 7.85 10.88
CA GLY A 752 26.61 8.60 11.55
C GLY A 752 27.51 9.41 10.60
N SER A 753 28.80 9.11 10.59
CA SER A 753 29.78 9.71 9.68
C SER A 753 29.55 9.28 8.22
N ASP A 754 30.37 9.80 7.30
CA ASP A 754 30.36 9.39 5.90
C ASP A 754 31.05 8.02 5.66
N GLU A 755 31.41 7.31 6.74
CA GLU A 755 31.94 5.93 6.72
C GLU A 755 30.79 4.91 6.86
N TRP A 756 30.10 4.64 5.75
CA TRP A 756 28.87 3.82 5.69
C TRP A 756 29.02 2.33 6.07
N GLY A 757 30.25 1.84 6.25
CA GLY A 757 30.55 0.40 6.29
C GLY A 757 30.31 -0.29 7.64
N ASN A 758 30.62 0.37 8.77
CA ASN A 758 30.56 -0.29 10.09
C ASN A 758 29.32 0.08 10.93
N GLN A 759 28.66 1.20 10.63
CA GLN A 759 27.41 1.67 11.28
C GLN A 759 27.52 1.83 12.81
N LEU A 760 28.73 1.91 13.37
CA LEU A 760 28.95 1.97 14.82
C LEU A 760 28.55 3.32 15.42
N ASP A 761 28.57 4.38 14.61
CA ASP A 761 28.23 5.75 14.96
C ASP A 761 26.81 6.15 14.51
N ASP A 762 25.99 5.18 14.11
CA ASP A 762 24.59 5.42 13.79
C ASP A 762 23.80 5.82 15.04
N THR A 763 22.88 6.76 14.87
CA THR A 763 21.85 7.04 15.88
C THR A 763 20.75 5.98 15.74
N LEU A 764 20.56 5.20 16.82
CA LEU A 764 19.70 4.02 16.83
C LEU A 764 18.43 4.24 17.64
N GLN A 765 17.32 3.73 17.11
CA GLN A 765 16.01 3.69 17.78
C GLN A 765 15.54 2.24 17.97
N GLY A 766 14.95 1.96 19.13
CA GLY A 766 14.43 0.64 19.49
C GLY A 766 13.50 0.03 18.44
N ALA A 767 13.60 -1.28 18.26
CA ALA A 767 12.88 -2.01 17.22
C ALA A 767 11.36 -1.93 17.40
N ALA A 768 10.87 -2.12 18.63
CA ALA A 768 9.45 -2.05 18.98
C ALA A 768 8.94 -0.61 18.95
N THR A 769 9.73 0.32 19.46
CA THR A 769 9.47 1.77 19.38
C THR A 769 9.25 2.20 17.93
N THR A 770 10.17 1.85 17.02
CA THR A 770 10.05 2.17 15.60
C THR A 770 8.79 1.56 14.99
N ALA A 771 8.50 0.27 15.26
CA ALA A 771 7.33 -0.39 14.72
C ALA A 771 6.01 0.29 15.11
N CYS A 772 5.91 0.87 16.31
CA CYS A 772 4.73 1.58 16.76
C CYS A 772 4.63 2.99 16.14
N ILE A 773 5.72 3.76 16.18
CA ILE A 773 5.67 5.19 15.79
C ILE A 773 5.66 5.42 14.27
N THR A 774 5.77 4.37 13.46
CA THR A 774 5.47 4.44 12.02
C THR A 774 4.01 4.79 11.76
N CYS A 775 3.09 4.41 12.67
CA CYS A 775 1.67 4.72 12.59
C CYS A 775 1.21 5.68 13.70
N HIS A 776 1.74 5.53 14.92
CA HIS A 776 1.46 6.40 16.08
C HIS A 776 2.42 7.59 16.13
N LYS A 777 2.18 8.56 15.25
CA LYS A 777 3.17 9.58 14.86
C LYS A 777 3.19 10.81 15.77
N ASP A 778 2.18 10.99 16.61
CA ASP A 778 2.01 12.16 17.46
C ASP A 778 3.09 12.23 18.56
N GLY A 779 3.32 13.44 19.07
CA GLY A 779 4.38 13.70 20.06
C GLY A 779 4.17 12.97 21.39
N ALA A 780 2.92 12.73 21.80
CA ALA A 780 2.63 12.05 23.06
C ALA A 780 2.91 10.55 22.96
N ALA A 781 2.51 9.90 21.86
CA ALA A 781 2.84 8.51 21.59
C ALA A 781 4.35 8.28 21.50
N LYS A 782 5.08 9.15 20.77
CA LYS A 782 6.55 9.09 20.70
C LYS A 782 7.21 9.26 22.07
N GLY A 783 6.77 10.26 22.84
CA GLY A 783 7.28 10.50 24.19
C GLY A 783 7.03 9.31 25.13
N HIS A 784 5.85 8.70 25.06
CA HIS A 784 5.52 7.49 25.80
C HIS A 784 6.40 6.29 25.40
N ALA A 785 6.63 6.09 24.10
CA ALA A 785 7.48 5.01 23.62
C ALA A 785 8.92 5.16 24.14
N PHE A 786 9.50 6.37 24.06
CA PHE A 786 10.84 6.64 24.58
C PHE A 786 10.97 6.51 26.10
N GLN A 787 9.90 6.73 26.87
CA GLN A 787 9.90 6.49 28.32
C GLN A 787 9.98 5.00 28.69
N ASN A 788 9.56 4.12 27.78
CA ASN A 788 9.55 2.66 27.94
C ASN A 788 10.59 1.99 27.03
N SER A 789 11.53 2.79 26.54
CA SER A 789 12.63 2.43 25.66
C SER A 789 13.75 3.46 25.92
N TRP A 790 14.35 4.00 24.86
CA TRP A 790 15.33 5.08 24.91
C TRP A 790 15.05 6.11 23.82
N THR A 791 15.52 7.34 24.05
CA THR A 791 15.59 8.36 23.00
C THR A 791 16.66 7.98 21.98
N PRO A 792 16.44 8.21 20.67
CA PRO A 792 17.43 7.87 19.64
C PRO A 792 18.83 8.43 19.99
N GLN A 793 19.83 7.55 19.99
CA GLN A 793 21.20 7.87 20.38
C GLN A 793 22.21 6.87 19.79
N GLN A 794 23.50 7.22 19.84
CA GLN A 794 24.60 6.31 19.52
C GLN A 794 24.90 5.38 20.70
N PHE A 795 25.48 4.21 20.41
CA PHE A 795 25.93 3.25 21.41
C PHE A 795 27.40 2.87 21.17
N PRO A 796 28.17 2.53 22.23
CA PRO A 796 29.61 2.29 22.11
C PRO A 796 30.01 1.23 21.08
N GLU A 797 29.21 0.17 20.92
CA GLU A 797 29.42 -0.89 19.92
C GLU A 797 28.24 -0.95 18.93
N GLY A 798 27.58 0.18 18.72
CA GLY A 798 26.38 0.28 17.88
C GLY A 798 25.29 -0.70 18.32
N ARG A 799 24.79 -1.50 17.36
CA ARG A 799 23.75 -2.51 17.61
C ARG A 799 24.21 -3.64 18.52
N GLN A 800 25.52 -3.91 18.61
CA GLN A 800 26.03 -4.98 19.47
C GLN A 800 25.74 -4.71 20.94
N THR A 801 25.90 -3.45 21.39
CA THR A 801 25.52 -3.03 22.75
C THR A 801 24.05 -3.33 23.08
N ILE A 802 23.16 -3.26 22.08
CA ILE A 802 21.73 -3.54 22.25
C ILE A 802 21.50 -5.05 22.38
N ILE A 803 22.15 -5.85 21.53
CA ILE A 803 22.10 -7.32 21.58
C ILE A 803 22.61 -7.83 22.92
N ASP A 804 23.74 -7.29 23.39
CA ASP A 804 24.39 -7.72 24.63
C ASP A 804 23.59 -7.31 25.88
N ALA A 805 22.73 -6.29 25.79
CA ALA A 805 21.86 -5.91 26.90
C ALA A 805 20.64 -6.82 27.04
N VAL A 806 20.21 -7.46 25.95
CA VAL A 806 19.02 -8.32 25.88
C VAL A 806 19.35 -9.78 26.24
N ASN A 807 20.58 -10.22 25.96
CA ASN A 807 21.10 -11.57 26.27
C ASN A 807 21.73 -11.65 27.66
#